data_AF-A0A940AJE7-F1
#
_entry.id   AF-A0A940AJE7-F1
#
_cell.length_a   1.000
_cell.length_b   1.000
_cell.length_c   1.000
_cell.angle_alpha   90.00
_cell.angle_beta   90.00
_cell.angle_gamma   90.00
#
_symmetry.space_group_name_H-M   'P 1'
#
loop_
_entity.id
_entity.type
_entity.pdbx_description
1 polymer ?
#
loop_
_entity_poly.entity_id
_entity_poly.type
_entity_poly.pdbx_seq_one_letter_code
_entity_poly.pdbx_strand_id
1 'polypeptide(L)'
;MMSDKIENVLSGALKQDISDLFLAGGRPPVPRIRGKIVFQPDQSAVSALEIDNFRKHVLGDEGENSYQQTGAADASWSLSGSERFRINFYATARGPAAAVRPIYSGSRLDLKKLNLPPLLESLCREPRGLILVAGSTGSGKSTTLAAMVNTINQTQEKHILTLEDPIEYLHENGKSLVSQREIHSHADGFSEAMRSAMRENPDVIVVGEMRDLETMRAALNAALTGHLVISTLHTADAVQSVERLVNMYPAQQREQAAQDLSLALLAVTAQRLIPAKSGNGMIPAVEILLGTPTVRKAVADRNYNNLEDALRRGSESGMITFNRAVFRRYREGSVSLEDALRAVSNPDEFNLLVKGMESGVDAFRNQYGDGFDTDDGTFVDMRFLLRLALDNTASDLHLTADTPPMLRINGILRPVDLPALGSADIQRLLYSVISPRQRVELEEQRELDFALAVRLDPEDKDMARFRINAFFQRGTLGAVARIVNTAIPSPQTLNLPSVLLDLLVKQQGLILVTGPTGSGKSTTLASLIDQINSKRNCKIITIEDPIEYVHANQRSIVEQRELHSDTLSFASALKYALRQDPDVIMVGEMRDVETISAALTAAETGHLVFATIHTNSAPQTVDRIVDSFPSHQQNQIRQQLASVILGIVSQRLLPKIDGSGRAAAFEIMIGTPPVQSLIREGKSHQLQSVIETSYKDGMITLEKSMENLYHAGVVSLESTRVYRPDYQVTREF
;
A
#
# COMPACT_ATOMS: atom_id res chain seq x y z
N MET A 1 37.14 12.25 -54.86
CA MET A 1 37.75 11.45 -53.78
C MET A 1 37.28 12.04 -52.47
N MET A 2 36.71 11.22 -51.61
CA MET A 2 36.22 11.61 -50.29
C MET A 2 37.38 12.22 -49.49
N SER A 3 37.15 13.26 -48.70
CA SER A 3 38.24 13.80 -47.87
C SER A 3 38.47 12.83 -46.72
N ASP A 4 39.65 12.19 -46.65
CA ASP A 4 40.11 11.34 -45.54
C ASP A 4 39.88 11.99 -44.16
N LYS A 5 39.76 13.32 -44.14
CA LYS A 5 39.56 14.14 -42.95
C LYS A 5 38.24 13.89 -42.23
N ILE A 6 37.09 13.76 -42.91
CA ILE A 6 35.81 13.52 -42.22
C ILE A 6 35.77 12.11 -41.63
N GLU A 7 36.26 11.10 -42.36
CA GLU A 7 36.37 9.73 -41.84
C GLU A 7 37.30 9.66 -40.62
N ASN A 8 38.46 10.31 -40.67
CA ASN A 8 39.38 10.41 -39.54
C ASN A 8 38.76 11.13 -38.34
N VAL A 9 37.96 12.18 -38.58
CA VAL A 9 37.21 12.87 -37.53
C VAL A 9 36.17 11.94 -36.90
N LEU A 10 35.43 11.17 -37.69
CA LEU A 10 34.42 10.22 -37.20
C LEU A 10 35.06 9.07 -36.41
N SER A 11 36.13 8.45 -36.93
CA SER A 11 36.86 7.39 -36.24
C SER A 11 37.53 7.90 -34.94
N GLY A 12 38.09 9.11 -34.97
CA GLY A 12 38.63 9.77 -33.78
C GLY A 12 37.56 10.07 -32.73
N ALA A 13 36.35 10.45 -33.17
CA ALA A 13 35.23 10.74 -32.29
C ALA A 13 34.69 9.48 -31.59
N LEU A 14 34.66 8.33 -32.27
CA LEU A 14 34.26 7.05 -31.66
C LEU A 14 35.16 6.66 -30.46
N LYS A 15 36.46 6.99 -30.51
CA LYS A 15 37.39 6.75 -29.40
C LYS A 15 37.12 7.65 -28.18
N GLN A 16 36.32 8.70 -28.33
CA GLN A 16 35.96 9.66 -27.28
C GLN A 16 34.59 9.42 -26.64
N ASP A 17 33.89 8.34 -27.02
CA ASP A 17 32.58 7.94 -26.46
C ASP A 17 31.53 9.08 -26.54
N ILE A 18 31.42 9.66 -27.74
CA ILE A 18 30.55 10.82 -28.00
C ILE A 18 29.07 10.40 -28.17
N SER A 19 28.13 11.26 -27.79
CA SER A 19 26.72 11.03 -28.12
C SER A 19 26.34 11.58 -29.49
N ASP A 20 26.95 12.71 -29.86
CA ASP A 20 26.70 13.41 -31.12
C ASP A 20 27.98 14.15 -31.55
N LEU A 21 28.16 14.33 -32.84
CA LEU A 21 29.20 15.16 -33.45
C LEU A 21 28.54 16.17 -34.36
N PHE A 22 28.80 17.46 -34.11
CA PHE A 22 28.30 18.55 -34.94
C PHE A 22 29.39 19.00 -35.91
N LEU A 23 29.08 18.97 -37.19
CA LEU A 23 29.90 19.47 -38.28
C LEU A 23 29.25 20.73 -38.86
N ALA A 24 30.03 21.80 -39.01
CA ALA A 24 29.58 23.03 -39.65
C ALA A 24 30.71 23.63 -40.47
N GLY A 25 30.40 24.09 -41.69
CA GLY A 25 31.40 24.65 -42.60
C GLY A 25 32.21 25.78 -41.97
N GLY A 26 33.54 25.67 -42.04
CA GLY A 26 34.48 26.64 -41.51
C GLY A 26 34.72 26.57 -39.99
N ARG A 27 34.28 25.50 -39.32
CA ARG A 27 34.48 25.30 -37.87
C ARG A 27 35.12 23.95 -37.53
N PRO A 28 35.85 23.86 -36.41
CA PRO A 28 36.24 22.57 -35.84
C PRO A 28 35.02 21.69 -35.57
N PRO A 29 35.12 20.36 -35.73
CA PRO A 29 34.11 19.43 -35.26
C PRO A 29 33.82 19.66 -33.78
N VAL A 30 32.55 19.60 -33.40
CA VAL A 30 32.14 19.83 -32.01
C VAL A 30 31.45 18.59 -31.48
N PRO A 31 32.12 17.76 -30.67
CA PRO A 31 31.47 16.61 -30.05
C PRO A 31 30.60 17.03 -28.86
N ARG A 32 29.54 16.24 -28.64
CA ARG A 32 28.81 16.19 -27.38
C ARG A 32 29.33 15.00 -26.58
N ILE A 33 30.02 15.30 -25.48
CA ILE A 33 30.58 14.30 -24.57
C ILE A 33 29.82 14.43 -23.25
N ARG A 34 29.15 13.34 -22.84
CA ARG A 34 28.38 13.28 -21.59
C ARG A 34 27.37 14.43 -21.45
N GLY A 35 26.63 14.69 -22.53
CA GLY A 35 25.59 15.72 -22.59
C GLY A 35 26.09 17.16 -22.80
N LYS A 36 27.38 17.43 -22.61
CA LYS A 36 27.98 18.78 -22.78
C LYS A 36 28.61 18.94 -24.16
N ILE A 37 28.40 20.10 -24.76
CA ILE A 37 29.07 20.50 -26.01
C ILE A 37 30.50 20.89 -25.65
N VAL A 38 31.49 20.22 -26.28
CA VAL A 38 32.91 20.44 -26.01
C VAL A 38 33.56 21.06 -27.24
N PHE A 39 33.99 22.31 -27.14
CA PHE A 39 34.74 22.96 -28.21
C PHE A 39 36.19 22.48 -28.18
N GLN A 40 36.70 22.01 -29.32
CA GLN A 40 38.07 21.56 -29.50
C GLN A 40 38.83 22.54 -30.42
N PRO A 41 39.35 23.66 -29.88
CA PRO A 41 39.93 24.74 -30.68
C PRO A 41 41.19 24.33 -31.45
N ASP A 42 41.89 23.30 -30.97
CA ASP A 42 43.12 22.77 -31.59
C ASP A 42 42.83 21.80 -32.76
N GLN A 43 41.55 21.48 -33.01
CA GLN A 43 41.15 20.56 -34.09
C GLN A 43 40.94 21.33 -35.39
N SER A 44 41.45 20.79 -36.51
CA SER A 44 41.32 21.42 -37.83
C SER A 44 39.87 21.59 -38.26
N ALA A 45 39.49 22.79 -38.70
CA ALA A 45 38.15 23.10 -39.18
C ALA A 45 37.75 22.29 -40.42
N VAL A 46 36.49 21.86 -40.49
CA VAL A 46 35.91 21.19 -41.67
C VAL A 46 35.30 22.25 -42.59
N SER A 47 35.63 22.23 -43.87
CA SER A 47 35.14 23.18 -44.87
C SER A 47 33.72 22.83 -45.35
N ALA A 48 33.01 23.82 -45.90
CA ALA A 48 31.69 23.59 -46.50
C ALA A 48 31.73 22.54 -47.62
N LEU A 49 32.77 22.59 -48.46
CA LEU A 49 32.97 21.64 -49.57
C LEU A 49 33.19 20.21 -49.07
N GLU A 50 33.92 20.03 -47.96
CA GLU A 50 34.09 18.71 -47.32
C GLU A 50 32.75 18.14 -46.86
N ILE A 51 31.89 18.95 -46.23
CA ILE A 51 30.55 18.53 -45.77
C ILE A 51 29.62 18.23 -46.94
N ASP A 52 29.61 19.04 -47.99
CA ASP A 52 28.78 18.80 -49.18
C ASP A 52 29.18 17.51 -49.91
N ASN A 53 30.48 17.24 -50.03
CA ASN A 53 30.97 16.00 -50.63
C ASN A 53 30.59 14.78 -49.80
N PHE A 54 30.68 14.90 -48.46
CA PHE A 54 30.24 13.84 -47.55
C PHE A 54 28.74 13.61 -47.67
N ARG A 55 27.92 14.67 -47.68
CA ARG A 55 26.47 14.59 -47.87
C ARG A 55 26.10 13.85 -49.15
N LYS A 56 26.63 14.27 -50.30
CA LYS A 56 26.34 13.64 -51.60
C LYS A 56 26.73 12.17 -51.64
N HIS A 57 27.86 11.83 -51.02
CA HIS A 57 28.30 10.44 -50.93
C HIS A 57 27.35 9.58 -50.09
N VAL A 58 26.89 10.11 -48.95
CA VAL A 58 26.00 9.40 -48.02
C VAL A 58 24.58 9.27 -48.57
N LEU A 59 24.04 10.35 -49.17
CA LEU A 59 22.65 10.40 -49.63
C LEU A 59 22.42 9.77 -51.00
N GLY A 60 23.45 9.71 -51.85
CA GLY A 60 23.26 9.37 -53.27
C GLY A 60 22.39 10.39 -54.02
N ASP A 61 22.08 10.09 -55.28
CA ASP A 61 21.39 11.03 -56.17
C ASP A 61 19.93 11.32 -55.74
N GLU A 62 19.19 10.29 -55.28
CA GLU A 62 17.81 10.44 -54.82
C GLU A 62 17.70 11.24 -53.51
N GLY A 63 18.57 10.94 -52.53
CA GLY A 63 18.58 11.65 -51.25
C GLY A 63 19.06 13.09 -51.39
N GLU A 64 20.00 13.38 -52.30
CA GLU A 64 20.44 14.75 -52.58
C GLU A 64 19.31 15.58 -53.21
N ASN A 65 18.51 15.00 -54.11
CA ASN A 65 17.33 15.68 -54.66
C ASN A 65 16.32 16.06 -53.57
N SER A 66 16.10 15.18 -52.59
CA SER A 66 15.24 15.48 -51.43
C SER A 66 15.83 16.63 -50.60
N TYR A 67 17.13 16.57 -50.28
CA TYR A 67 17.82 17.62 -49.52
C TYR A 67 17.74 19.00 -50.21
N GLN A 68 17.89 19.07 -51.54
CA GLN A 68 17.79 20.31 -52.29
C GLN A 68 16.38 20.94 -52.22
N GLN A 69 15.34 20.12 -52.04
CA GLN A 69 13.96 20.60 -51.94
C GLN A 69 13.58 21.02 -50.51
N THR A 70 14.05 20.31 -49.50
CA THR A 70 13.62 20.49 -48.09
C THR A 70 14.64 21.25 -47.23
N GLY A 71 15.89 21.33 -47.68
CA GLY A 71 17.01 21.90 -46.92
C GLY A 71 17.55 20.99 -45.80
N ALA A 72 17.02 19.78 -45.65
CA ALA A 72 17.48 18.80 -44.66
C ALA A 72 17.22 17.35 -45.11
N ALA A 73 18.09 16.42 -44.73
CA ALA A 73 17.95 15.00 -45.04
C ALA A 73 18.56 14.12 -43.95
N ASP A 74 17.87 13.04 -43.59
CA ASP A 74 18.37 11.99 -42.71
C ASP A 74 19.00 10.86 -43.52
N ALA A 75 20.05 10.26 -42.98
CA ALA A 75 20.73 9.11 -43.58
C ALA A 75 21.32 8.17 -42.53
N SER A 76 21.49 6.91 -42.91
CA SER A 76 22.26 5.92 -42.18
C SER A 76 23.47 5.52 -43.01
N TRP A 77 24.68 5.62 -42.46
CA TRP A 77 25.94 5.35 -43.16
C TRP A 77 26.89 4.50 -42.32
N SER A 78 27.76 3.71 -42.95
CA SER A 78 28.71 2.84 -42.25
C SER A 78 30.15 3.17 -42.64
N LEU A 79 30.99 3.45 -41.65
CA LEU A 79 32.44 3.56 -41.83
C LEU A 79 33.05 2.16 -41.81
N SER A 80 33.77 1.82 -42.89
CA SER A 80 34.50 0.55 -43.04
C SER A 80 33.66 -0.73 -42.81
N GLY A 81 32.33 -0.65 -42.98
CA GLY A 81 31.39 -1.77 -42.88
C GLY A 81 31.05 -2.26 -41.46
N SER A 82 31.63 -1.68 -40.40
CA SER A 82 31.40 -2.12 -39.01
C SER A 82 30.93 -1.02 -38.06
N GLU A 83 31.24 0.24 -38.34
CA GLU A 83 30.89 1.38 -37.50
C GLU A 83 29.76 2.17 -38.15
N ARG A 84 28.52 2.08 -37.62
CA ARG A 84 27.35 2.75 -38.20
C ARG A 84 27.12 4.12 -37.58
N PHE A 85 26.57 5.03 -38.39
CA PHE A 85 26.22 6.38 -38.01
C PHE A 85 24.84 6.74 -38.57
N ARG A 86 24.04 7.43 -37.75
CA ARG A 86 22.90 8.22 -38.24
C ARG A 86 23.36 9.66 -38.46
N ILE A 87 23.00 10.24 -39.59
CA ILE A 87 23.44 11.57 -39.98
C ILE A 87 22.22 12.38 -40.40
N ASN A 88 22.01 13.52 -39.74
CA ASN A 88 21.09 14.54 -40.22
C ASN A 88 21.90 15.65 -40.89
N PHE A 89 21.73 15.81 -42.19
CA PHE A 89 22.29 16.92 -42.96
C PHE A 89 21.28 18.07 -43.01
N TYR A 90 21.74 19.31 -42.83
CA TYR A 90 20.88 20.48 -42.88
C TYR A 90 21.64 21.72 -43.35
N ALA A 91 20.92 22.67 -43.96
CA ALA A 91 21.46 23.97 -44.34
C ALA A 91 21.38 24.96 -43.16
N THR A 92 22.39 25.80 -43.01
CA THR A 92 22.39 26.93 -42.06
C THR A 92 22.67 28.23 -42.80
N ALA A 93 22.42 29.38 -42.15
CA ALA A 93 22.76 30.70 -42.70
C ALA A 93 24.26 30.89 -42.99
N ARG A 94 25.14 29.98 -42.54
CA ARG A 94 26.59 30.04 -42.72
C ARG A 94 27.14 28.88 -43.58
N GLY A 95 26.28 28.10 -44.22
CA GLY A 95 26.65 26.96 -45.06
C GLY A 95 26.12 25.61 -44.57
N PRO A 96 26.55 24.50 -45.20
CA PRO A 96 26.09 23.16 -44.88
C PRO A 96 26.59 22.70 -43.49
N ALA A 97 25.75 21.90 -42.83
CA ALA A 97 26.03 21.32 -41.53
C ALA A 97 25.52 19.88 -41.46
N ALA A 98 26.05 19.13 -40.49
CA ALA A 98 25.59 17.78 -40.19
C ALA A 98 25.63 17.53 -38.68
N ALA A 99 24.60 16.86 -38.17
CA ALA A 99 24.61 16.23 -36.87
C ALA A 99 24.78 14.73 -37.06
N VAL A 100 25.90 14.20 -36.59
CA VAL A 100 26.28 12.79 -36.74
C VAL A 100 26.18 12.09 -35.39
N ARG A 101 25.44 10.99 -35.33
CA ARG A 101 25.27 10.15 -34.14
C ARG A 101 25.81 8.75 -34.42
N PRO A 102 26.79 8.26 -33.65
CA PRO A 102 27.20 6.85 -33.72
C PRO A 102 26.08 5.90 -33.34
N ILE A 103 26.01 4.76 -34.03
CA ILE A 103 25.19 3.61 -33.66
C ILE A 103 26.13 2.57 -33.05
N TYR A 104 25.91 2.28 -31.77
CA TYR A 104 26.80 1.40 -31.00
C TYR A 104 26.37 -0.07 -31.13
N SER A 105 27.35 -0.98 -31.02
CA SER A 105 27.04 -2.41 -30.93
C SER A 105 26.44 -2.75 -29.56
N GLY A 106 25.25 -3.34 -29.55
CA GLY A 106 24.57 -3.83 -28.36
C GLY A 106 25.23 -5.04 -27.72
N SER A 107 26.14 -5.73 -28.43
CA SER A 107 26.88 -6.89 -27.93
C SER A 107 27.73 -6.60 -26.69
N ARG A 108 28.15 -5.34 -26.52
CA ARG A 108 28.98 -4.88 -25.39
C ARG A 108 28.17 -4.53 -24.15
N LEU A 109 26.83 -4.43 -24.28
CA LEU A 109 25.94 -4.05 -23.20
C LEU A 109 25.62 -5.25 -22.32
N ASP A 110 25.83 -5.10 -21.02
CA ASP A 110 25.56 -6.12 -20.02
C ASP A 110 24.84 -5.45 -18.83
N LEU A 111 23.77 -6.09 -18.35
CA LEU A 111 22.95 -5.54 -17.27
C LEU A 111 23.79 -5.25 -16.01
N LYS A 112 24.76 -6.12 -15.67
CA LYS A 112 25.62 -5.93 -14.49
C LYS A 112 26.61 -4.79 -14.71
N LYS A 113 27.24 -4.69 -15.89
CA LYS A 113 28.14 -3.58 -16.24
C LYS A 113 27.44 -2.22 -16.22
N LEU A 114 26.15 -2.19 -16.55
CA LEU A 114 25.31 -0.98 -16.48
C LEU A 114 24.81 -0.69 -15.06
N ASN A 115 25.20 -1.48 -14.06
CA ASN A 115 24.69 -1.41 -12.69
C ASN A 115 23.16 -1.55 -12.63
N LEU A 116 22.52 -2.30 -13.52
CA LEU A 116 21.07 -2.50 -13.47
C LEU A 116 20.69 -3.60 -12.46
N PRO A 117 19.49 -3.52 -11.83
CA PRO A 117 19.07 -4.52 -10.85
C PRO A 117 19.06 -5.96 -11.41
N PRO A 118 19.56 -6.96 -10.67
CA PRO A 118 19.60 -8.36 -11.13
C PRO A 118 18.23 -8.93 -11.53
N LEU A 119 17.15 -8.40 -10.96
CA LEU A 119 15.77 -8.79 -11.27
C LEU A 119 15.42 -8.63 -12.76
N LEU A 120 16.05 -7.68 -13.48
CA LEU A 120 15.89 -7.54 -14.93
C LEU A 120 16.36 -8.77 -15.69
N GLU A 121 17.42 -9.44 -15.22
CA GLU A 121 17.92 -10.69 -15.82
C GLU A 121 16.88 -11.81 -15.67
N SER A 122 16.20 -11.88 -14.53
CA SER A 122 15.10 -12.82 -14.30
C SER A 122 13.92 -12.55 -15.23
N LEU A 123 13.52 -11.27 -15.39
CA LEU A 123 12.43 -10.88 -16.29
C LEU A 123 12.72 -11.23 -17.76
N CYS A 124 13.98 -11.15 -18.21
CA CYS A 124 14.38 -11.57 -19.54
C CYS A 124 14.14 -13.07 -19.82
N ARG A 125 14.01 -13.91 -18.78
CA ARG A 125 13.78 -15.36 -18.92
C ARG A 125 12.30 -15.73 -18.98
N GLU A 126 11.40 -14.79 -18.74
CA GLU A 126 9.97 -15.05 -18.82
C GLU A 126 9.56 -15.49 -20.24
N PRO A 127 8.67 -16.48 -20.39
CA PRO A 127 8.29 -16.99 -21.69
C PRO A 127 7.36 -16.03 -22.44
N ARG A 128 6.55 -15.25 -21.73
CA ARG A 128 5.54 -14.34 -22.31
C ARG A 128 5.12 -13.25 -21.34
N GLY A 129 4.56 -12.18 -21.89
CA GLY A 129 4.00 -11.06 -21.13
C GLY A 129 4.64 -9.73 -21.51
N LEU A 130 4.26 -8.66 -20.81
CA LEU A 130 4.64 -7.29 -21.15
C LEU A 130 5.60 -6.70 -20.11
N ILE A 131 6.77 -6.25 -20.55
CA ILE A 131 7.73 -5.49 -19.75
C ILE A 131 7.82 -4.06 -20.29
N LEU A 132 7.70 -3.10 -19.39
CA LEU A 132 7.74 -1.68 -19.73
C LEU A 132 9.00 -1.03 -19.15
N VAL A 133 9.77 -0.34 -20.00
CA VAL A 133 10.94 0.46 -19.61
C VAL A 133 10.58 1.94 -19.75
N ALA A 134 10.23 2.55 -18.62
CA ALA A 134 9.80 3.93 -18.49
C ALA A 134 10.93 4.87 -18.05
N GLY A 135 10.75 6.15 -18.33
CA GLY A 135 11.66 7.22 -17.93
C GLY A 135 11.65 8.41 -18.88
N SER A 136 12.19 9.54 -18.44
CA SER A 136 12.32 10.74 -19.27
C SER A 136 13.32 10.57 -20.42
N THR A 137 13.39 11.55 -21.32
CA THR A 137 14.36 11.54 -22.43
C THR A 137 15.78 11.59 -21.87
N GLY A 138 16.66 10.73 -22.39
CA GLY A 138 18.03 10.63 -21.89
C GLY A 138 18.17 9.90 -20.54
N SER A 139 17.11 9.24 -20.04
CA SER A 139 17.22 8.44 -18.82
C SER A 139 17.88 7.07 -19.02
N GLY A 140 18.32 6.71 -20.23
CA GLY A 140 18.98 5.44 -20.55
C GLY A 140 18.04 4.28 -20.88
N LYS A 141 16.76 4.54 -21.20
CA LYS A 141 15.77 3.50 -21.58
C LYS A 141 16.25 2.59 -22.71
N SER A 142 16.69 3.18 -23.82
CA SER A 142 17.14 2.45 -25.01
C SER A 142 18.38 1.60 -24.70
N THR A 143 19.28 2.09 -23.85
CA THR A 143 20.44 1.32 -23.38
C THR A 143 20.03 0.12 -22.52
N THR A 144 19.07 0.31 -21.61
CA THR A 144 18.51 -0.78 -20.79
C THR A 144 17.78 -1.81 -21.66
N LEU A 145 16.99 -1.35 -22.62
CA LEU A 145 16.30 -2.20 -23.60
C LEU A 145 17.29 -3.04 -24.41
N ALA A 146 18.33 -2.42 -24.96
CA ALA A 146 19.38 -3.11 -25.71
C ALA A 146 20.16 -4.10 -24.83
N ALA A 147 20.42 -3.78 -23.56
CA ALA A 147 21.05 -4.71 -22.62
C ALA A 147 20.15 -5.92 -22.31
N MET A 148 18.83 -5.73 -22.22
CA MET A 148 17.87 -6.82 -22.08
C MET A 148 17.84 -7.71 -23.34
N VAL A 149 17.82 -7.11 -24.53
CA VAL A 149 17.91 -7.84 -25.81
C VAL A 149 19.19 -8.66 -25.89
N ASN A 150 20.34 -8.06 -25.56
CA ASN A 150 21.61 -8.78 -25.55
C ASN A 150 21.60 -9.91 -24.53
N THR A 151 21.03 -9.70 -23.34
CA THR A 151 20.90 -10.74 -22.31
C THR A 151 20.11 -11.95 -22.83
N ILE A 152 18.96 -11.72 -23.47
CA ILE A 152 18.16 -12.80 -24.08
C ILE A 152 18.98 -13.48 -25.19
N ASN A 153 19.59 -12.69 -26.07
CA ASN A 153 20.37 -13.19 -27.20
C ASN A 153 21.56 -14.08 -26.79
N GLN A 154 22.19 -13.81 -25.64
CA GLN A 154 23.32 -14.60 -25.15
C GLN A 154 22.89 -15.83 -24.32
N THR A 155 21.68 -15.81 -23.76
CA THR A 155 21.25 -16.83 -22.79
C THR A 155 20.19 -17.79 -23.32
N GLN A 156 19.47 -17.43 -24.38
CA GLN A 156 18.30 -18.16 -24.88
C GLN A 156 18.39 -18.43 -26.39
N GLU A 157 17.68 -19.46 -26.84
CA GLU A 157 17.51 -19.84 -28.24
C GLU A 157 16.12 -19.37 -28.69
N LYS A 158 16.01 -18.10 -29.07
CA LYS A 158 14.75 -17.45 -29.44
C LYS A 158 14.89 -16.69 -30.76
N HIS A 159 13.77 -16.38 -31.40
CA HIS A 159 13.68 -15.35 -32.42
C HIS A 159 13.29 -14.01 -31.76
N ILE A 160 14.22 -13.06 -31.79
CA ILE A 160 14.03 -11.70 -31.27
C ILE A 160 13.82 -10.76 -32.45
N LEU A 161 12.68 -10.08 -32.48
CA LEU A 161 12.34 -9.10 -33.50
C LEU A 161 12.22 -7.71 -32.87
N THR A 162 13.05 -6.76 -33.30
CA THR A 162 13.00 -5.37 -32.83
C THR A 162 12.39 -4.46 -33.90
N LEU A 163 11.47 -3.59 -33.46
CA LEU A 163 10.84 -2.56 -34.26
C LEU A 163 11.19 -1.21 -33.63
N GLU A 164 11.99 -0.39 -34.31
CA GLU A 164 12.59 0.82 -33.74
C GLU A 164 12.52 2.00 -34.73
N ASP A 165 12.51 3.24 -34.22
CA ASP A 165 12.49 4.47 -35.03
C ASP A 165 13.38 5.55 -34.38
N PRO A 166 14.67 5.64 -34.78
CA PRO A 166 15.43 4.69 -35.59
C PRO A 166 16.02 3.56 -34.72
N ILE A 167 16.76 2.63 -35.32
CA ILE A 167 17.56 1.65 -34.56
C ILE A 167 18.70 2.36 -33.82
N GLU A 168 18.77 2.19 -32.49
CA GLU A 168 19.81 2.82 -31.66
C GLU A 168 21.03 1.92 -31.41
N TYR A 169 20.81 0.61 -31.30
CA TYR A 169 21.86 -0.38 -31.06
C TYR A 169 21.75 -1.53 -32.04
N LEU A 170 22.88 -1.98 -32.57
CA LEU A 170 22.91 -3.17 -33.43
C LEU A 170 23.16 -4.43 -32.60
N HIS A 171 22.36 -5.45 -32.87
CA HIS A 171 22.47 -6.76 -32.27
C HIS A 171 22.82 -7.79 -33.33
N GLU A 172 24.02 -8.37 -33.22
CA GLU A 172 24.41 -9.53 -34.01
C GLU A 172 23.79 -10.81 -33.44
N ASN A 173 23.63 -11.83 -34.28
CA ASN A 173 23.13 -13.13 -33.84
C ASN A 173 24.08 -13.75 -32.81
N GLY A 174 23.52 -14.14 -31.67
CA GLY A 174 24.21 -14.89 -30.62
C GLY A 174 23.67 -16.33 -30.59
N LYS A 175 23.06 -16.71 -29.46
CA LYS A 175 22.25 -17.93 -29.38
C LYS A 175 20.85 -17.76 -29.96
N SER A 176 20.37 -16.51 -29.99
CA SER A 176 19.10 -16.15 -30.61
C SER A 176 19.33 -15.61 -32.03
N LEU A 177 18.30 -15.76 -32.87
CA LEU A 177 18.19 -15.03 -34.13
C LEU A 177 17.66 -13.63 -33.83
N VAL A 178 18.38 -12.58 -34.24
CA VAL A 178 17.97 -11.19 -34.05
C VAL A 178 17.65 -10.53 -35.39
N SER A 179 16.39 -10.14 -35.55
CA SER A 179 15.89 -9.39 -36.70
C SER A 179 15.57 -7.97 -36.24
N GLN A 180 16.19 -6.95 -36.83
CA GLN A 180 15.93 -5.55 -36.47
C GLN A 180 15.32 -4.80 -37.65
N ARG A 181 14.22 -4.08 -37.40
CA ARG A 181 13.47 -3.35 -38.41
C ARG A 181 13.35 -1.88 -38.02
N GLU A 182 13.84 -1.01 -38.89
CA GLU A 182 13.71 0.43 -38.75
C GLU A 182 12.40 0.91 -39.39
N ILE A 183 11.56 1.57 -38.60
CA ILE A 183 10.26 2.08 -39.02
C ILE A 183 10.46 3.49 -39.58
N HIS A 184 10.19 3.66 -40.88
CA HIS A 184 10.33 4.95 -41.57
C HIS A 184 9.00 5.71 -41.52
N SER A 185 9.02 6.98 -41.14
CA SER A 185 7.85 7.84 -40.87
C SER A 185 6.85 8.07 -42.02
N HIS A 186 7.01 7.43 -43.18
CA HIS A 186 6.30 7.79 -44.42
C HIS A 186 5.48 6.68 -45.11
N ALA A 187 5.48 5.41 -44.64
CA ALA A 187 4.63 4.38 -45.28
C ALA A 187 4.02 3.33 -44.32
N ASP A 188 4.80 2.72 -43.43
CA ASP A 188 4.32 1.63 -42.57
C ASP A 188 4.49 2.02 -41.09
N GLY A 189 3.41 2.40 -40.40
CA GLY A 189 3.47 2.76 -38.97
C GLY A 189 3.81 1.55 -38.07
N PHE A 190 4.22 1.80 -36.82
CA PHE A 190 4.53 0.75 -35.82
C PHE A 190 3.44 -0.34 -35.72
N SER A 191 2.17 0.03 -35.82
CA SER A 191 1.02 -0.88 -35.81
C SER A 191 1.00 -1.91 -36.94
N GLU A 192 1.47 -1.54 -38.13
CA GLU A 192 1.54 -2.43 -39.30
C GLU A 192 2.77 -3.32 -39.25
N ALA A 193 3.90 -2.74 -38.85
CA ALA A 193 5.11 -3.50 -38.58
C ALA A 193 4.88 -4.57 -37.50
N MET A 194 4.14 -4.25 -36.44
CA MET A 194 3.73 -5.21 -35.39
C MET A 194 2.84 -6.33 -35.91
N ARG A 195 1.88 -6.03 -36.80
CA ARG A 195 1.02 -7.06 -37.41
C ARG A 195 1.80 -8.00 -38.33
N SER A 196 2.77 -7.46 -39.06
CA SER A 196 3.67 -8.26 -39.90
C SER A 196 4.62 -9.10 -39.06
N ALA A 197 5.19 -8.51 -38.01
CA ALA A 197 6.06 -9.15 -37.03
C ALA A 197 5.46 -10.44 -36.47
N MET A 198 4.17 -10.44 -36.11
CA MET A 198 3.50 -11.64 -35.61
C MET A 198 3.45 -12.82 -36.59
N ARG A 199 3.62 -12.57 -37.90
CA ARG A 199 3.68 -13.63 -38.93
C ARG A 199 5.10 -14.15 -39.18
N GLU A 200 6.10 -13.53 -38.58
CA GLU A 200 7.52 -13.89 -38.70
C GLU A 200 7.95 -14.89 -37.62
N ASN A 201 6.98 -15.45 -36.86
CA ASN A 201 7.19 -16.39 -35.77
C ASN A 201 8.24 -15.90 -34.73
N PRO A 202 8.10 -14.69 -34.16
CA PRO A 202 8.98 -14.22 -33.09
C PRO A 202 8.62 -14.90 -31.75
N ASP A 203 9.61 -15.07 -30.88
CA ASP A 203 9.39 -15.41 -29.47
C ASP A 203 9.38 -14.14 -28.59
N VAL A 204 10.23 -13.17 -28.97
CA VAL A 204 10.37 -11.89 -28.29
C VAL A 204 10.15 -10.77 -29.30
N ILE A 205 9.28 -9.84 -28.95
CA ILE A 205 9.01 -8.64 -29.74
C ILE A 205 9.44 -7.43 -28.94
N VAL A 206 10.34 -6.65 -29.50
CA VAL A 206 10.78 -5.38 -28.92
C VAL A 206 10.20 -4.26 -29.74
N VAL A 207 9.44 -3.40 -29.09
CA VAL A 207 8.90 -2.18 -29.69
C VAL A 207 9.64 -1.01 -29.07
N GLY A 208 10.14 -0.08 -29.88
CA GLY A 208 10.84 1.11 -29.41
C GLY A 208 10.02 1.90 -28.38
N GLU A 209 9.31 2.93 -28.82
CA GLU A 209 8.46 3.75 -27.94
C GLU A 209 6.99 3.57 -28.29
N MET A 210 6.15 3.21 -27.31
CA MET A 210 4.70 3.21 -27.49
C MET A 210 4.17 4.64 -27.46
N ARG A 211 3.90 5.20 -28.64
CA ARG A 211 3.43 6.59 -28.80
C ARG A 211 1.92 6.71 -28.99
N ASP A 212 1.30 5.70 -29.58
CA ASP A 212 -0.12 5.71 -29.95
C ASP A 212 -0.88 4.46 -29.49
N LEU A 213 -2.21 4.56 -29.51
CA LEU A 213 -3.11 3.52 -29.03
C LEU A 213 -3.02 2.23 -29.88
N GLU A 214 -2.77 2.35 -31.18
CA GLU A 214 -2.76 1.18 -32.07
C GLU A 214 -1.55 0.29 -31.82
N THR A 215 -0.37 0.91 -31.69
CA THR A 215 0.88 0.24 -31.34
C THR A 215 0.75 -0.45 -29.99
N MET A 216 0.13 0.24 -29.02
CA MET A 216 -0.10 -0.30 -27.69
C MET A 216 -1.04 -1.51 -27.71
N ARG A 217 -2.16 -1.44 -28.44
CA ARG A 217 -3.08 -2.57 -28.62
C ARG A 217 -2.39 -3.76 -29.27
N ALA A 218 -1.55 -3.53 -30.27
CA ALA A 218 -0.80 -4.60 -30.93
C ALA A 218 0.20 -5.27 -29.96
N ALA A 219 0.95 -4.47 -29.18
CA ALA A 219 1.87 -4.96 -28.17
C ALA A 219 1.16 -5.78 -27.08
N LEU A 220 0.01 -5.29 -26.60
CA LEU A 220 -0.77 -5.98 -25.58
C LEU A 220 -1.34 -7.32 -26.09
N ASN A 221 -1.87 -7.33 -27.31
CA ASN A 221 -2.34 -8.56 -27.96
C ASN A 221 -1.22 -9.58 -28.16
N ALA A 222 -0.04 -9.15 -28.60
CA ALA A 222 1.13 -10.03 -28.73
C ALA A 222 1.52 -10.65 -27.37
N ALA A 223 1.53 -9.86 -26.29
CA ALA A 223 1.83 -10.34 -24.95
C ALA A 223 0.81 -11.38 -24.45
N LEU A 224 -0.49 -11.13 -24.68
CA LEU A 224 -1.57 -12.06 -24.31
C LEU A 224 -1.56 -13.34 -25.16
N THR A 225 -1.06 -13.28 -26.39
CA THR A 225 -1.00 -14.42 -27.32
C THR A 225 0.27 -15.26 -27.18
N GLY A 226 1.08 -15.03 -26.15
CA GLY A 226 2.20 -15.90 -25.80
C GLY A 226 3.59 -15.38 -26.13
N HIS A 227 3.73 -14.12 -26.53
CA HIS A 227 5.02 -13.50 -26.82
C HIS A 227 5.56 -12.76 -25.59
N LEU A 228 6.88 -12.67 -25.44
CA LEU A 228 7.49 -11.70 -24.54
C LEU A 228 7.60 -10.36 -25.27
N VAL A 229 6.92 -9.34 -24.78
CA VAL A 229 6.93 -8.01 -25.36
C VAL A 229 7.66 -7.05 -24.44
N ILE A 230 8.65 -6.33 -24.97
CA ILE A 230 9.40 -5.31 -24.23
C ILE A 230 9.27 -3.99 -24.97
N SER A 231 8.86 -2.95 -24.27
CA SER A 231 8.69 -1.63 -24.89
C SER A 231 9.05 -0.49 -23.96
N THR A 232 9.38 0.68 -24.53
CA THR A 232 9.64 1.89 -23.76
C THR A 232 8.43 2.83 -23.68
N LEU A 233 8.39 3.63 -22.61
CA LEU A 233 7.39 4.67 -22.35
C LEU A 233 8.04 5.95 -21.79
N HIS A 234 7.40 7.10 -22.02
CA HIS A 234 7.85 8.40 -21.50
C HIS A 234 7.04 8.83 -20.27
N THR A 235 7.36 8.25 -19.13
CA THR A 235 6.69 8.49 -17.84
C THR A 235 7.71 8.57 -16.72
N ALA A 236 7.35 9.24 -15.62
CA ALA A 236 8.30 9.56 -14.55
C ALA A 236 8.47 8.44 -13.52
N ASP A 237 7.49 7.56 -13.38
CA ASP A 237 7.42 6.45 -12.42
C ASP A 237 6.56 5.29 -12.97
N ALA A 238 6.56 4.16 -12.26
CA ALA A 238 5.90 2.92 -12.67
C ALA A 238 4.37 3.02 -12.64
N VAL A 239 3.80 3.72 -11.65
CA VAL A 239 2.34 3.85 -11.49
C VAL A 239 1.76 4.71 -12.61
N GLN A 240 2.37 5.86 -12.90
CA GLN A 240 2.00 6.73 -14.02
C GLN A 240 2.13 6.03 -15.38
N SER A 241 3.05 5.09 -15.52
CA SER A 241 3.20 4.29 -16.73
C SER A 241 1.96 3.43 -16.98
N VAL A 242 1.46 2.76 -15.94
CA VAL A 242 0.22 1.96 -16.01
C VAL A 242 -0.97 2.87 -16.30
N GLU A 243 -1.10 3.97 -15.55
CA GLU A 243 -2.20 4.91 -15.72
C GLU A 243 -2.23 5.51 -17.14
N ARG A 244 -1.07 5.93 -17.66
CA ARG A 244 -0.95 6.47 -19.02
C ARG A 244 -1.44 5.48 -20.07
N LEU A 245 -1.04 4.21 -19.96
CA LEU A 245 -1.46 3.16 -20.89
C LEU A 245 -2.98 2.98 -20.90
N VAL A 246 -3.60 2.88 -19.72
CA VAL A 246 -5.07 2.75 -19.63
C VAL A 246 -5.75 3.99 -20.19
N ASN A 247 -5.20 5.18 -19.91
CA ASN A 247 -5.78 6.45 -20.36
C ASN A 247 -5.64 6.74 -21.86
N MET A 248 -4.79 6.01 -22.59
CA MET A 248 -4.74 6.05 -24.06
C MET A 248 -6.02 5.52 -24.70
N TYR A 249 -6.78 4.67 -24.00
CA TYR A 249 -8.06 4.17 -24.48
C TYR A 249 -9.21 5.18 -24.26
N PRO A 250 -10.20 5.20 -25.17
CA PRO A 250 -11.48 5.87 -24.93
C PRO A 250 -12.14 5.38 -23.64
N ALA A 251 -12.86 6.25 -22.94
CA ALA A 251 -13.43 5.98 -21.60
C ALA A 251 -14.21 4.67 -21.52
N GLN A 252 -14.95 4.32 -22.59
CA GLN A 252 -15.76 3.10 -22.67
C GLN A 252 -14.92 1.81 -22.76
N GLN A 253 -13.66 1.89 -23.17
CA GLN A 253 -12.76 0.74 -23.35
C GLN A 253 -11.73 0.61 -22.23
N ARG A 254 -11.62 1.60 -21.33
CA ARG A 254 -10.60 1.62 -20.28
C ARG A 254 -10.70 0.46 -19.31
N GLU A 255 -11.91 -0.01 -19.03
CA GLU A 255 -12.11 -1.16 -18.15
C GLU A 255 -11.56 -2.44 -18.77
N GLN A 256 -11.91 -2.73 -20.03
CA GLN A 256 -11.35 -3.88 -20.75
C GLN A 256 -9.83 -3.75 -20.91
N ALA A 257 -9.34 -2.57 -21.27
CA ALA A 257 -7.91 -2.31 -21.40
C ALA A 257 -7.14 -2.54 -20.09
N ALA A 258 -7.72 -2.15 -18.94
CA ALA A 258 -7.14 -2.40 -17.63
C ALA A 258 -7.10 -3.89 -17.29
N GLN A 259 -8.15 -4.64 -17.63
CA GLN A 259 -8.18 -6.10 -17.48
C GLN A 259 -7.10 -6.77 -18.34
N ASP A 260 -7.05 -6.43 -19.63
CA ASP A 260 -6.06 -6.97 -20.58
C ASP A 260 -4.62 -6.64 -20.12
N LEU A 261 -4.38 -5.40 -19.71
CA LEU A 261 -3.10 -4.97 -19.16
C LEU A 261 -2.74 -5.74 -17.89
N SER A 262 -3.70 -5.95 -16.97
CA SER A 262 -3.46 -6.73 -15.76
C SER A 262 -3.05 -8.18 -16.05
N LEU A 263 -3.57 -8.78 -17.12
CA LEU A 263 -3.25 -10.14 -17.53
C LEU A 263 -1.91 -10.23 -18.24
N ALA A 264 -1.54 -9.21 -19.02
CA ALA A 264 -0.28 -9.19 -19.76
C ALA A 264 0.92 -8.73 -18.92
N LEU A 265 0.73 -7.83 -17.95
CA LEU A 265 1.82 -7.11 -17.29
C LEU A 265 2.73 -8.04 -16.48
N LEU A 266 4.02 -8.07 -16.82
CA LEU A 266 5.08 -8.72 -16.04
C LEU A 266 5.78 -7.72 -15.12
N ALA A 267 6.18 -6.57 -15.66
CA ALA A 267 6.87 -5.55 -14.90
C ALA A 267 6.80 -4.17 -15.55
N VAL A 268 6.89 -3.14 -14.72
CA VAL A 268 7.20 -1.78 -15.12
C VAL A 268 8.47 -1.35 -14.41
N THR A 269 9.45 -0.90 -15.17
CA THR A 269 10.68 -0.32 -14.65
C THR A 269 10.71 1.16 -14.99
N ALA A 270 10.99 2.04 -14.04
CA ALA A 270 11.12 3.47 -14.28
C ALA A 270 12.51 3.96 -13.90
N GLN A 271 13.24 4.52 -14.87
CA GLN A 271 14.66 4.83 -14.73
C GLN A 271 14.95 6.33 -14.74
N ARG A 272 15.89 6.76 -13.88
CA ARG A 272 16.60 8.06 -14.01
C ARG A 272 18.10 7.85 -13.87
N LEU A 273 18.86 8.72 -14.53
CA LEU A 273 20.33 8.75 -14.45
C LEU A 273 20.78 9.81 -13.46
N ILE A 274 21.68 9.44 -12.55
CA ILE A 274 22.22 10.30 -11.50
C ILE A 274 23.73 10.45 -11.73
N PRO A 275 24.32 11.66 -11.62
CA PRO A 275 25.77 11.83 -11.71
C PRO A 275 26.53 10.90 -10.76
N ALA A 276 27.55 10.22 -11.28
CA ALA A 276 28.41 9.38 -10.45
C ALA A 276 29.26 10.25 -9.50
N LYS A 277 29.46 9.81 -8.27
CA LYS A 277 30.30 10.50 -7.27
C LYS A 277 31.75 10.68 -7.75
N SER A 278 32.24 9.79 -8.63
CA SER A 278 33.56 9.89 -9.27
C SER A 278 33.71 11.09 -10.21
N GLY A 279 32.61 11.77 -10.57
CA GLY A 279 32.56 12.79 -11.62
C GLY A 279 32.64 12.24 -13.04
N ASN A 280 32.81 10.92 -13.20
CA ASN A 280 32.91 10.23 -14.47
C ASN A 280 31.72 9.31 -14.70
N GLY A 281 30.73 9.79 -15.46
CA GLY A 281 29.59 9.00 -15.93
C GLY A 281 28.31 9.22 -15.11
N MET A 282 27.30 8.41 -15.42
CA MET A 282 25.98 8.45 -14.80
C MET A 282 25.62 7.05 -14.29
N ILE A 283 24.90 7.00 -13.16
CA ILE A 283 24.45 5.77 -12.50
C ILE A 283 22.92 5.68 -12.60
N PRO A 284 22.36 4.56 -13.06
CA PRO A 284 20.91 4.39 -13.10
C PRO A 284 20.32 4.07 -11.72
N ALA A 285 19.28 4.82 -11.36
CA ALA A 285 18.32 4.45 -10.32
C ALA A 285 17.03 3.96 -11.02
N VAL A 286 16.61 2.74 -10.68
CA VAL A 286 15.52 2.03 -11.35
C VAL A 286 14.48 1.62 -10.31
N GLU A 287 13.30 2.22 -10.39
CA GLU A 287 12.09 1.74 -9.72
C GLU A 287 11.55 0.51 -10.46
N ILE A 288 11.06 -0.48 -9.73
CA ILE A 288 10.54 -1.73 -10.29
C ILE A 288 9.21 -2.09 -9.63
N LEU A 289 8.16 -2.15 -10.44
CA LEU A 289 6.85 -2.68 -10.12
C LEU A 289 6.66 -4.02 -10.83
N LEU A 290 6.38 -5.08 -10.08
CA LEU A 290 6.18 -6.43 -10.65
C LEU A 290 4.69 -6.78 -10.74
N GLY A 291 4.29 -7.46 -11.80
CA GLY A 291 2.93 -7.97 -12.05
C GLY A 291 2.54 -9.13 -11.13
N THR A 292 2.59 -8.92 -9.81
CA THR A 292 2.08 -9.85 -8.79
C THR A 292 0.55 -9.88 -8.79
N PRO A 293 -0.11 -10.89 -8.19
CA PRO A 293 -1.57 -10.92 -8.11
C PRO A 293 -2.19 -9.63 -7.52
N THR A 294 -1.56 -9.05 -6.51
CA THR A 294 -1.98 -7.77 -5.90
C THR A 294 -1.88 -6.61 -6.89
N VAL A 295 -0.75 -6.50 -7.60
CA VAL A 295 -0.54 -5.46 -8.62
C VAL A 295 -1.53 -5.63 -9.76
N ARG A 296 -1.70 -6.84 -10.29
CA ARG A 296 -2.65 -7.11 -11.38
C ARG A 296 -4.06 -6.74 -10.98
N LYS A 297 -4.49 -7.09 -9.77
CA LYS A 297 -5.79 -6.66 -9.24
C LYS A 297 -5.91 -5.13 -9.18
N ALA A 298 -4.91 -4.44 -8.66
CA ALA A 298 -4.92 -2.97 -8.61
C ALA A 298 -4.97 -2.31 -10.00
N VAL A 299 -4.27 -2.89 -10.99
CA VAL A 299 -4.37 -2.46 -12.40
C VAL A 299 -5.77 -2.69 -12.95
N ALA A 300 -6.33 -3.90 -12.79
CA ALA A 300 -7.66 -4.27 -13.27
C ALA A 300 -8.76 -3.38 -12.69
N ASP A 301 -8.69 -3.08 -11.40
CA ASP A 301 -9.61 -2.20 -10.68
C ASP A 301 -9.38 -0.70 -10.98
N ARG A 302 -8.31 -0.36 -11.70
CA ARG A 302 -7.83 1.02 -11.94
C ARG A 302 -7.62 1.82 -10.65
N ASN A 303 -7.19 1.13 -9.58
CA ASN A 303 -6.91 1.74 -8.29
C ASN A 303 -5.40 2.02 -8.17
N TYR A 304 -4.98 3.18 -8.67
CA TYR A 304 -3.57 3.58 -8.69
C TYR A 304 -2.97 3.83 -7.30
N ASN A 305 -3.80 4.19 -6.31
CA ASN A 305 -3.37 4.31 -4.91
C ASN A 305 -2.98 2.94 -4.34
N ASN A 306 -3.80 1.92 -4.58
CA ASN A 306 -3.48 0.54 -4.20
C ASN A 306 -2.26 0.01 -4.97
N LEU A 307 -2.05 0.47 -6.21
CA LEU A 307 -0.89 0.11 -7.02
C LEU A 307 0.41 0.71 -6.43
N GLU A 308 0.36 1.96 -5.97
CA GLU A 308 1.46 2.61 -5.26
C GLU A 308 1.75 1.92 -3.92
N ASP A 309 0.71 1.56 -3.17
CA ASP A 309 0.84 0.79 -1.93
C ASP A 309 1.47 -0.59 -2.17
N ALA A 310 1.05 -1.28 -3.23
CA ALA A 310 1.63 -2.56 -3.62
C ALA A 310 3.12 -2.43 -3.98
N LEU A 311 3.51 -1.34 -4.65
CA LEU A 311 4.90 -1.02 -4.95
C LEU A 311 5.72 -0.77 -3.67
N ARG A 312 5.17 -0.02 -2.71
CA ARG A 312 5.84 0.30 -1.44
C ARG A 312 6.04 -0.94 -0.57
N ARG A 313 5.01 -1.81 -0.46
CA ARG A 313 5.04 -3.03 0.36
C ARG A 313 5.71 -4.22 -0.34
N GLY A 314 5.77 -4.23 -1.66
CA GLY A 314 6.24 -5.35 -2.49
C GLY A 314 7.74 -5.63 -2.46
N SER A 315 8.48 -5.08 -1.49
CA SER A 315 9.93 -5.22 -1.42
C SER A 315 10.41 -6.66 -1.24
N GLU A 316 9.64 -7.48 -0.51
CA GLU A 316 9.88 -8.92 -0.37
C GLU A 316 9.76 -9.67 -1.71
N SER A 317 8.91 -9.18 -2.62
CA SER A 317 8.78 -9.73 -3.98
C SER A 317 9.84 -9.21 -4.94
N GLY A 318 10.77 -8.36 -4.47
CA GLY A 318 11.80 -7.73 -5.30
C GLY A 318 11.41 -6.38 -5.91
N MET A 319 10.24 -5.83 -5.56
CA MET A 319 9.86 -4.47 -5.99
C MET A 319 10.72 -3.41 -5.29
N ILE A 320 10.94 -2.30 -5.97
CA ILE A 320 11.81 -1.23 -5.47
C ILE A 320 11.16 0.09 -5.83
N THR A 321 10.86 0.93 -4.84
CA THR A 321 10.39 2.31 -5.08
C THR A 321 11.54 3.18 -5.60
N PHE A 322 11.21 4.27 -6.29
CA PHE A 322 12.23 5.18 -6.83
C PHE A 322 13.20 5.69 -5.74
N ASN A 323 12.66 6.15 -4.61
CA ASN A 323 13.47 6.63 -3.48
C ASN A 323 14.42 5.55 -2.93
N ARG A 324 13.96 4.30 -2.79
CA ARG A 324 14.82 3.18 -2.37
C ARG A 324 15.90 2.86 -3.41
N ALA A 325 15.58 2.96 -4.70
CA ALA A 325 16.56 2.77 -5.77
C ALA A 325 17.69 3.82 -5.70
N VAL A 326 17.35 5.09 -5.48
CA VAL A 326 18.33 6.16 -5.28
C VAL A 326 19.13 5.95 -4.00
N PHE A 327 18.48 5.54 -2.91
CA PHE A 327 19.13 5.29 -1.62
C PHE A 327 20.19 4.18 -1.70
N ARG A 328 19.91 3.08 -2.42
CA ARG A 328 20.90 2.03 -2.66
C ARG A 328 22.16 2.59 -3.31
N ARG A 329 22.03 3.44 -4.33
CA ARG A 329 23.19 4.07 -5.01
C ARG A 329 23.99 4.97 -4.09
N TYR A 330 23.31 5.73 -3.23
CA TYR A 330 23.98 6.57 -2.25
C TYR A 330 24.76 5.73 -1.23
N ARG A 331 24.11 4.67 -0.68
CA ARG A 331 24.71 3.75 0.29
C ARG A 331 25.90 2.97 -0.28
N GLU A 332 25.84 2.59 -1.56
CA GLU A 332 26.95 1.98 -2.30
C GLU A 332 28.13 2.94 -2.55
N GLY A 333 27.97 4.24 -2.25
CA GLY A 333 28.98 5.27 -2.50
C GLY A 333 29.06 5.72 -3.97
N SER A 334 28.14 5.25 -4.81
CA SER A 334 28.12 5.50 -6.26
C SER A 334 27.65 6.91 -6.64
N VAL A 335 26.83 7.55 -5.80
CA VAL A 335 26.31 8.91 -6.01
C VAL A 335 26.51 9.78 -4.76
N SER A 336 26.62 11.09 -4.94
CA SER A 336 26.72 12.04 -3.83
C SER A 336 25.36 12.23 -3.13
N LEU A 337 25.35 12.66 -1.86
CA LEU A 337 24.10 12.98 -1.15
C LEU A 337 23.33 14.10 -1.84
N GLU A 338 24.05 15.11 -2.34
CA GLU A 338 23.49 16.27 -3.05
C GLU A 338 22.79 15.85 -4.35
N ASP A 339 23.43 15.01 -5.15
CA ASP A 339 22.86 14.52 -6.42
C ASP A 339 21.71 13.54 -6.18
N ALA A 340 21.78 12.75 -5.11
CA ALA A 340 20.71 11.85 -4.71
C ALA A 340 19.45 12.62 -4.29
N LEU A 341 19.60 13.67 -3.47
CA LEU A 341 18.49 14.54 -3.04
C LEU A 341 17.81 15.28 -4.20
N ARG A 342 18.56 15.61 -5.27
CA ARG A 342 18.00 16.19 -6.49
C ARG A 342 17.21 15.18 -7.33
N ALA A 343 17.51 13.90 -7.21
CA ALA A 343 16.95 12.86 -8.07
C ALA A 343 15.68 12.19 -7.50
N VAL A 344 15.48 12.25 -6.19
CA VAL A 344 14.35 11.59 -5.51
C VAL A 344 13.01 12.28 -5.73
N SER A 345 11.95 11.49 -5.69
CA SER A 345 10.57 11.98 -5.84
C SER A 345 10.03 12.58 -4.53
N ASN A 346 10.50 12.09 -3.38
CA ASN A 346 10.16 12.58 -2.05
C ASN A 346 11.44 12.79 -1.21
N PRO A 347 11.96 14.03 -1.10
CA PRO A 347 13.18 14.32 -0.35
C PRO A 347 13.11 14.00 1.14
N ASP A 348 11.93 14.13 1.76
CA ASP A 348 11.77 13.86 3.20
C ASP A 348 11.84 12.36 3.49
N GLU A 349 11.13 11.54 2.70
CA GLU A 349 11.24 10.08 2.76
C GLU A 349 12.69 9.64 2.51
N PHE A 350 13.38 10.24 1.54
CA PHE A 350 14.79 9.93 1.27
C PHE A 350 15.74 10.35 2.41
N ASN A 351 15.53 11.51 3.02
CA ASN A 351 16.30 11.96 4.19
C ASN A 351 16.10 11.03 5.38
N LEU A 352 14.91 10.44 5.54
CA LEU A 352 14.66 9.38 6.51
C LEU A 352 15.51 8.14 6.16
N LEU A 353 15.47 7.65 4.91
CA LEU A 353 16.30 6.53 4.45
C LEU A 353 17.80 6.75 4.75
N VAL A 354 18.33 7.93 4.42
CA VAL A 354 19.73 8.33 4.63
C VAL A 354 20.11 8.33 6.12
N LYS A 355 19.18 8.72 7.00
CA LYS A 355 19.35 8.68 8.45
C LYS A 355 19.09 7.29 9.05
N GLY A 356 18.93 6.26 8.22
CA GLY A 356 18.66 4.88 8.65
C GLY A 356 17.21 4.61 9.05
N MET A 357 16.28 5.50 8.71
CA MET A 357 14.85 5.40 8.99
C MET A 357 14.09 5.01 7.71
N GLU A 358 13.80 3.73 7.54
CA GLU A 358 12.83 3.23 6.55
C GLU A 358 11.41 3.22 7.13
N SER A 359 10.39 3.38 6.28
CA SER A 359 8.97 3.48 6.65
C SER A 359 8.53 2.41 7.66
N GLY A 360 7.70 2.83 8.62
CA GLY A 360 7.59 2.31 10.00
C GLY A 360 7.06 0.91 10.28
N VAL A 361 7.14 -0.06 9.36
CA VAL A 361 6.80 -1.47 9.71
C VAL A 361 7.95 -2.45 9.37
N ASP A 362 8.69 -2.24 8.27
CA ASP A 362 9.73 -3.20 7.84
C ASP A 362 11.09 -2.98 8.51
N ALA A 363 11.41 -1.75 8.97
CA ALA A 363 12.66 -1.45 9.67
C ALA A 363 12.73 -2.06 11.09
N PHE A 364 11.58 -2.39 11.67
CA PHE A 364 11.46 -2.85 13.05
C PHE A 364 11.82 -4.34 13.23
N ARG A 365 11.69 -5.15 12.16
CA ARG A 365 11.88 -6.61 12.20
C ARG A 365 13.31 -7.07 11.93
N ASN A 366 14.06 -6.34 11.10
CA ASN A 366 15.31 -6.87 10.56
C ASN A 366 16.59 -6.31 11.20
N GLN A 367 16.52 -5.26 12.03
CA GLN A 367 17.72 -4.64 12.61
C GLN A 367 17.81 -4.68 14.13
N TYR A 368 16.71 -4.88 14.86
CA TYR A 368 16.73 -4.81 16.33
C TYR A 368 15.95 -5.96 16.96
N GLY A 369 16.66 -7.08 17.14
CA GLY A 369 16.57 -7.81 18.40
C GLY A 369 17.58 -7.21 19.38
N ASP A 370 17.11 -6.99 20.60
CA ASP A 370 17.74 -6.57 21.86
C ASP A 370 18.42 -5.20 21.96
N GLY A 371 18.01 -4.48 23.00
CA GLY A 371 18.44 -3.12 23.31
C GLY A 371 19.79 -2.99 24.02
N PHE A 372 20.02 -1.74 24.41
CA PHE A 372 21.10 -1.18 25.26
C PHE A 372 22.51 -1.13 24.66
N ASP A 373 22.97 0.09 24.34
CA ASP A 373 24.09 0.74 25.03
C ASP A 373 24.28 2.19 24.56
N THR A 374 24.00 3.15 25.43
CA THR A 374 24.84 4.35 25.59
C THR A 374 24.84 4.70 27.07
N ASP A 375 26.02 4.69 27.68
CA ASP A 375 26.30 5.08 29.08
C ASP A 375 25.96 6.56 29.38
N ASP A 376 25.41 7.28 28.40
CA ASP A 376 25.23 8.72 28.37
C ASP A 376 23.77 9.16 28.66
N GLY A 377 22.80 8.24 28.65
CA GLY A 377 21.38 8.55 28.93
C GLY A 377 20.68 9.46 27.91
N THR A 378 21.17 9.57 26.67
CA THR A 378 20.73 10.58 25.70
C THR A 378 19.74 10.09 24.62
N PHE A 379 19.45 8.79 24.50
CA PHE A 379 18.52 8.28 23.48
C PHE A 379 17.34 7.51 24.09
N VAL A 380 16.17 8.15 24.10
CA VAL A 380 14.89 7.56 24.53
C VAL A 380 14.09 7.14 23.31
N ASP A 381 13.66 5.87 23.25
CA ASP A 381 12.76 5.36 22.21
C ASP A 381 11.34 5.08 22.72
N MET A 382 10.41 4.86 21.80
CA MET A 382 8.99 4.67 22.15
C MET A 382 8.74 3.32 22.83
N ARG A 383 9.49 2.25 22.51
CA ARG A 383 9.32 0.94 23.16
C ARG A 383 9.67 1.03 24.64
N PHE A 384 10.79 1.68 24.96
CA PHE A 384 11.23 1.89 26.33
C PHE A 384 10.18 2.65 27.15
N LEU A 385 9.59 3.72 26.61
CA LEU A 385 8.55 4.47 27.31
C LEU A 385 7.26 3.66 27.50
N LEU A 386 6.87 2.87 26.51
CA LEU A 386 5.70 1.97 26.60
C LEU A 386 5.93 0.85 27.61
N ARG A 387 7.15 0.27 27.64
CA ARG A 387 7.57 -0.73 28.63
C ARG A 387 7.54 -0.16 30.04
N LEU A 388 8.12 1.02 30.22
CA LEU A 388 8.14 1.71 31.50
C LEU A 388 6.72 1.98 32.03
N ALA A 389 5.78 2.31 31.15
CA ALA A 389 4.39 2.49 31.53
C ALA A 389 3.75 1.19 32.07
N LEU A 390 4.03 0.04 31.45
CA LEU A 390 3.55 -1.27 31.91
C LEU A 390 4.19 -1.68 33.24
N ASP A 391 5.52 -1.56 33.36
CA ASP A 391 6.25 -1.97 34.55
C ASP A 391 5.84 -1.17 35.80
N ASN A 392 5.42 0.09 35.60
CA ASN A 392 4.90 0.94 36.66
C ASN A 392 3.38 0.80 36.88
N THR A 393 2.71 -0.15 36.21
CA THR A 393 1.26 -0.37 36.29
C THR A 393 0.44 0.92 36.03
N ALA A 394 0.93 1.76 35.11
CA ALA A 394 0.25 2.99 34.75
C ALA A 394 -1.05 2.71 33.99
N SER A 395 -2.02 3.63 34.05
CA SER A 395 -3.18 3.60 33.17
C SER A 395 -2.91 4.26 31.82
N ASP A 396 -2.10 5.33 31.83
CA ASP A 396 -1.80 6.14 30.65
C ASP A 396 -0.36 6.68 30.71
N LEU A 397 0.32 6.70 29.56
CA LEU A 397 1.57 7.41 29.29
C LEU A 397 1.24 8.71 28.55
N HIS A 398 1.73 9.84 29.04
CA HIS A 398 1.53 11.16 28.47
C HIS A 398 2.86 11.74 27.98
N LEU A 399 2.89 12.19 26.72
CA LEU A 399 4.01 12.86 26.08
C LEU A 399 3.60 14.28 25.69
N THR A 400 4.32 15.28 26.19
CA THR A 400 4.04 16.70 25.94
C THR A 400 5.34 17.49 25.98
N ALA A 401 5.48 18.48 25.10
CA ALA A 401 6.70 19.25 24.95
C ALA A 401 7.08 19.99 26.25
N ASP A 402 8.38 20.18 26.44
CA ASP A 402 9.00 20.84 27.60
C ASP A 402 8.65 20.18 28.95
N THR A 403 8.21 18.92 28.91
CA THR A 403 7.85 18.12 30.10
C THR A 403 8.50 16.74 29.99
N PRO A 404 9.00 16.15 31.10
CA PRO A 404 9.36 14.74 31.11
C PRO A 404 8.17 13.86 30.72
N PRO A 405 8.38 12.64 30.20
CA PRO A 405 7.31 11.67 30.06
C PRO A 405 6.55 11.51 31.38
N MET A 406 5.21 11.56 31.34
CA MET A 406 4.39 11.47 32.54
C MET A 406 3.59 10.16 32.53
N LEU A 407 3.58 9.44 33.65
CA LEU A 407 2.76 8.25 33.84
C LEU A 407 1.58 8.57 34.74
N ARG A 408 0.39 8.09 34.39
CA ARG A 408 -0.76 8.12 35.29
C ARG A 408 -0.82 6.84 36.11
N ILE A 409 -0.57 6.92 37.40
CA ILE A 409 -0.59 5.78 38.32
C ILE A 409 -1.64 6.06 39.39
N ASN A 410 -2.62 5.17 39.55
CA ASN A 410 -3.76 5.33 40.47
C ASN A 410 -4.48 6.70 40.30
N GLY A 411 -4.64 7.14 39.04
CA GLY A 411 -5.29 8.40 38.69
C GLY A 411 -4.40 9.65 38.77
N ILE A 412 -3.21 9.56 39.37
CA ILE A 412 -2.29 10.69 39.59
C ILE A 412 -1.18 10.69 38.54
N LEU A 413 -0.92 11.85 37.93
CA LEU A 413 0.22 12.02 37.01
C LEU A 413 1.53 12.15 37.78
N ARG A 414 2.53 11.35 37.39
CA ARG A 414 3.88 11.36 37.97
C ARG A 414 4.92 11.46 36.85
N PRO A 415 5.92 12.35 36.97
CA PRO A 415 7.01 12.42 36.02
C PRO A 415 7.89 11.18 36.13
N VAL A 416 8.36 10.70 34.99
CA VAL A 416 9.45 9.73 34.92
C VAL A 416 10.78 10.46 35.15
N ASP A 417 11.75 9.77 35.73
CA ASP A 417 13.13 10.26 35.88
C ASP A 417 13.88 10.25 34.52
N LEU A 418 13.45 11.13 33.62
CA LEU A 418 14.02 11.36 32.30
C LEU A 418 14.04 12.87 31.99
N PRO A 419 14.91 13.34 31.07
CA PRO A 419 14.89 14.72 30.62
C PRO A 419 13.54 15.14 30.02
N ALA A 420 13.26 16.45 30.06
CA ALA A 420 12.10 17.02 29.38
C ALA A 420 12.19 16.78 27.86
N LEU A 421 11.08 16.37 27.24
CA LEU A 421 11.02 16.10 25.82
C LEU A 421 10.85 17.39 25.01
N GLY A 422 11.67 17.56 23.96
CA GLY A 422 11.44 18.62 22.97
C GLY A 422 10.32 18.27 21.99
N SER A 423 9.88 19.26 21.21
CA SER A 423 8.89 19.05 20.14
C SER A 423 9.36 18.04 19.09
N ALA A 424 10.65 18.09 18.75
CA ALA A 424 11.28 17.15 17.83
C ALA A 424 11.33 15.71 18.39
N ASP A 425 11.48 15.54 19.71
CA ASP A 425 11.49 14.23 20.35
C ASP A 425 10.11 13.59 20.27
N ILE A 426 9.06 14.34 20.56
CA ILE A 426 7.69 13.83 20.51
C ILE A 426 7.30 13.46 19.09
N GLN A 427 7.66 14.30 18.12
CA GLN A 427 7.47 13.98 16.71
C GLN A 427 8.18 12.68 16.33
N ARG A 428 9.45 12.51 16.73
CA ARG A 428 10.23 11.28 16.49
C ARG A 428 9.58 10.05 17.14
N LEU A 429 9.17 10.17 18.41
CA LEU A 429 8.53 9.09 19.16
C LEU A 429 7.19 8.69 18.53
N LEU A 430 6.33 9.65 18.20
CA LEU A 430 5.04 9.38 17.54
C LEU A 430 5.23 8.78 16.15
N TYR A 431 6.13 9.34 15.34
CA TYR A 431 6.38 8.85 13.97
C TYR A 431 7.01 7.46 13.94
N SER A 432 7.55 6.99 15.07
CA SER A 432 8.02 5.61 15.20
C SER A 432 6.89 4.58 15.35
N VAL A 433 5.66 5.01 15.67
CA VAL A 433 4.50 4.12 15.93
C VAL A 433 3.29 4.39 15.05
N ILE A 434 3.33 5.40 14.17
CA ILE A 434 2.26 5.68 13.20
C ILE A 434 2.69 5.38 11.75
N SER A 435 1.76 4.92 10.93
CA SER A 435 1.96 4.70 9.50
C SER A 435 2.02 6.02 8.71
N PRO A 436 2.56 6.02 7.47
CA PRO A 436 2.55 7.21 6.60
C PRO A 436 1.15 7.79 6.37
N ARG A 437 0.12 6.95 6.24
CA ARG A 437 -1.28 7.40 6.11
C ARG A 437 -1.74 8.12 7.37
N GLN A 438 -1.53 7.50 8.53
CA GLN A 438 -1.88 8.09 9.83
C GLN A 438 -1.10 9.38 10.11
N ARG A 439 0.13 9.49 9.58
CA ARG A 439 0.91 10.71 9.64
C ARG A 439 0.29 11.83 8.82
N VAL A 440 -0.10 11.57 7.57
CA VAL A 440 -0.83 12.54 6.74
C VAL A 440 -2.12 12.95 7.44
N GLU A 441 -2.87 11.98 7.98
CA GLU A 441 -4.10 12.24 8.73
C GLU A 441 -3.87 13.11 9.96
N LEU A 442 -2.85 12.82 10.78
CA LEU A 442 -2.45 13.65 11.92
C LEU A 442 -2.01 15.06 11.48
N GLU A 443 -1.29 15.18 10.37
CA GLU A 443 -0.83 16.47 9.86
C GLU A 443 -1.98 17.32 9.28
N GLU A 444 -2.96 16.71 8.63
CA GLU A 444 -4.13 17.37 8.04
C GLU A 444 -5.23 17.67 9.07
N GLN A 445 -5.62 16.66 9.85
CA GLN A 445 -6.74 16.73 10.81
C GLN A 445 -6.31 17.24 12.18
N ARG A 446 -5.00 17.33 12.45
CA ARG A 446 -4.41 17.76 13.73
C ARG A 446 -4.70 16.85 14.93
N GLU A 447 -5.42 15.75 14.71
CA GLU A 447 -5.75 14.73 15.70
C GLU A 447 -5.71 13.35 15.03
N LEU A 448 -5.34 12.32 15.78
CA LEU A 448 -5.30 10.93 15.33
C LEU A 448 -5.52 9.98 16.51
N ASP A 449 -6.52 9.11 16.41
CA ASP A 449 -6.72 7.96 17.29
C ASP A 449 -6.31 6.67 16.59
N PHE A 450 -5.53 5.82 17.26
CA PHE A 450 -5.17 4.51 16.73
C PHE A 450 -4.84 3.50 17.84
N ALA A 451 -4.91 2.22 17.52
CA ALA A 451 -4.40 1.16 18.37
C ALA A 451 -2.97 0.77 17.95
N LEU A 452 -2.16 0.44 18.94
CA LEU A 452 -0.80 -0.08 18.76
C LEU A 452 -0.71 -1.42 19.49
N ALA A 453 -0.47 -2.49 18.74
CA ALA A 453 -0.08 -3.79 19.27
C ALA A 453 1.42 -3.99 19.04
N VAL A 454 2.19 -4.13 20.12
CA VAL A 454 3.66 -4.21 20.05
C VAL A 454 4.17 -5.28 21.00
N ARG A 455 5.08 -6.12 20.52
CA ARG A 455 5.90 -6.97 21.38
C ARG A 455 7.06 -6.12 21.89
N LEU A 456 7.15 -5.93 23.21
CA LEU A 456 8.13 -5.02 23.81
C LEU A 456 9.48 -5.71 23.98
N ASP A 457 9.49 -6.96 24.42
CA ASP A 457 10.69 -7.80 24.50
C ASP A 457 10.56 -9.05 23.61
N PRO A 458 11.64 -9.54 22.97
CA PRO A 458 11.55 -10.74 22.13
C PRO A 458 11.15 -12.01 22.90
N GLU A 459 11.35 -12.04 24.21
CA GLU A 459 10.91 -13.12 25.09
C GLU A 459 9.42 -13.05 25.46
N ASP A 460 8.75 -11.89 25.25
CA ASP A 460 7.34 -11.72 25.56
C ASP A 460 6.48 -12.61 24.66
N LYS A 461 5.70 -13.51 25.26
CA LYS A 461 4.75 -14.37 24.54
C LYS A 461 3.63 -13.53 23.91
N ASP A 462 3.13 -12.58 24.68
CA ASP A 462 1.97 -11.76 24.32
C ASP A 462 2.39 -10.36 23.85
N MET A 463 1.59 -9.76 22.98
CA MET A 463 1.79 -8.36 22.57
C MET A 463 1.15 -7.42 23.59
N ALA A 464 1.88 -6.38 23.99
CA ALA A 464 1.30 -5.26 24.71
C ALA A 464 0.42 -4.44 23.76
N ARG A 465 -0.75 -4.01 24.23
CA ARG A 465 -1.68 -3.21 23.44
C ARG A 465 -1.88 -1.84 24.07
N PHE A 466 -1.91 -0.82 23.22
CA PHE A 466 -2.11 0.56 23.62
C PHE A 466 -3.15 1.21 22.71
N ARG A 467 -3.96 2.10 23.26
CA ARG A 467 -4.77 3.03 22.48
C ARG A 467 -4.12 4.40 22.57
N ILE A 468 -3.66 4.91 21.44
CA ILE A 468 -2.89 6.15 21.37
C ILE A 468 -3.73 7.23 20.71
N ASN A 469 -3.87 8.35 21.40
CA ASN A 469 -4.38 9.60 20.84
C ASN A 469 -3.20 10.54 20.64
N ALA A 470 -2.97 10.98 19.40
CA ALA A 470 -1.97 11.96 19.02
C ALA A 470 -2.65 13.25 18.57
N PHE A 471 -2.12 14.41 18.96
CA PHE A 471 -2.76 15.71 18.72
C PHE A 471 -1.75 16.85 18.68
N PHE A 472 -2.17 18.00 18.13
CA PHE A 472 -1.41 19.24 18.21
C PHE A 472 -1.89 20.12 19.37
N GLN A 473 -0.96 20.66 20.16
CA GLN A 473 -1.23 21.65 21.20
C GLN A 473 -0.19 22.77 21.17
N ARG A 474 -0.65 24.03 21.08
CA ARG A 474 0.22 25.23 20.99
C ARG A 474 1.31 25.14 19.89
N GLY A 475 1.00 24.47 18.78
CA GLY A 475 1.94 24.27 17.68
C GLY A 475 2.97 23.15 17.89
N THR A 476 2.85 22.37 18.96
CA THR A 476 3.69 21.20 19.25
C THR A 476 2.85 19.92 19.23
N LEU A 477 3.47 18.78 18.92
CA LEU A 477 2.80 17.48 19.03
C LEU A 477 2.70 17.03 20.49
N GLY A 478 1.62 16.33 20.81
CA GLY A 478 1.39 15.62 22.05
C GLY A 478 0.81 14.24 21.79
N ALA A 479 0.99 13.33 22.75
CA ALA A 479 0.45 11.97 22.68
C ALA A 479 -0.01 11.48 24.04
N VAL A 480 -1.09 10.71 24.06
CA VAL A 480 -1.51 9.93 25.23
C VAL A 480 -1.67 8.48 24.80
N ALA A 481 -0.87 7.58 25.35
CA ALA A 481 -0.97 6.14 25.14
C ALA A 481 -1.61 5.48 26.37
N ARG A 482 -2.84 5.01 26.22
CA ARG A 482 -3.54 4.23 27.24
C ARG A 482 -3.17 2.76 27.13
N ILE A 483 -2.81 2.15 28.24
CA ILE A 483 -2.58 0.70 28.31
C ILE A 483 -3.92 -0.03 28.19
N VAL A 484 -3.99 -1.00 27.28
CA VAL A 484 -5.16 -1.87 27.11
C VAL A 484 -4.88 -3.18 27.83
N ASN A 485 -5.66 -3.46 28.86
CA ASN A 485 -5.47 -4.65 29.69
C ASN A 485 -5.92 -5.89 28.92
N THR A 486 -5.04 -6.88 28.76
CA THR A 486 -5.31 -8.09 27.96
C THR A 486 -6.00 -9.20 28.76
N ALA A 487 -6.00 -9.12 30.10
CA ALA A 487 -6.63 -10.12 30.95
C ALA A 487 -8.16 -10.09 30.80
N ILE A 488 -8.72 -11.17 30.26
CA ILE A 488 -10.17 -11.33 30.08
C ILE A 488 -10.80 -11.73 31.43
N PRO A 489 -11.75 -10.96 31.98
CA PRO A 489 -12.41 -11.32 33.23
C PRO A 489 -13.32 -12.54 33.07
N SER A 490 -13.35 -13.41 34.09
CA SER A 490 -14.27 -14.54 34.10
C SER A 490 -15.73 -14.10 34.30
N PRO A 491 -16.72 -14.87 33.82
CA PRO A 491 -18.13 -14.55 34.03
C PRO A 491 -18.50 -14.37 35.50
N GLN A 492 -17.87 -15.13 36.40
CA GLN A 492 -18.07 -15.04 37.84
C GLN A 492 -17.55 -13.70 38.39
N THR A 493 -16.40 -13.23 37.90
CA THR A 493 -15.82 -11.94 38.33
C THR A 493 -16.70 -10.77 37.89
N LEU A 494 -17.34 -10.89 36.73
CA LEU A 494 -18.27 -9.89 36.20
C LEU A 494 -19.69 -10.03 36.75
N ASN A 495 -19.97 -11.06 37.56
CA ASN A 495 -21.32 -11.43 38.01
C ASN A 495 -22.32 -11.55 36.84
N LEU A 496 -21.91 -12.16 35.72
CA LEU A 496 -22.80 -12.37 34.57
C LEU A 496 -23.94 -13.33 34.96
N PRO A 497 -25.21 -12.98 34.66
CA PRO A 497 -26.34 -13.86 34.94
C PRO A 497 -26.24 -15.19 34.18
N SER A 498 -26.57 -16.29 34.85
CA SER A 498 -26.39 -17.66 34.32
C SER A 498 -27.13 -17.89 33.00
N VAL A 499 -28.29 -17.25 32.83
CA VAL A 499 -29.08 -17.32 31.59
C VAL A 499 -28.27 -16.92 30.35
N LEU A 500 -27.31 -16.00 30.48
CA LEU A 500 -26.44 -15.61 29.37
C LEU A 500 -25.47 -16.73 28.98
N LEU A 501 -24.98 -17.47 29.97
CA LEU A 501 -24.11 -18.63 29.76
C LEU A 501 -24.89 -19.78 29.11
N ASP A 502 -26.17 -19.93 29.45
CA ASP A 502 -27.07 -20.92 28.85
C ASP A 502 -27.32 -20.66 27.37
N LEU A 503 -27.24 -19.40 26.91
CA LEU A 503 -27.36 -19.06 25.48
C LEU A 503 -26.12 -19.44 24.67
N LEU A 504 -24.94 -19.58 25.28
CA LEU A 504 -23.69 -19.85 24.57
C LEU A 504 -23.63 -21.26 23.94
N VAL A 505 -24.52 -22.17 24.35
CA VAL A 505 -24.63 -23.53 23.78
C VAL A 505 -25.41 -23.56 22.46
N LYS A 506 -26.09 -22.47 22.10
CA LYS A 506 -26.86 -22.38 20.85
C LYS A 506 -25.91 -22.45 19.65
N GLN A 507 -26.35 -23.11 18.58
CA GLN A 507 -25.58 -23.21 17.34
C GLN A 507 -25.71 -21.95 16.49
N GLN A 508 -26.90 -21.34 16.49
CA GLN A 508 -27.21 -20.17 15.70
C GLN A 508 -28.11 -19.18 16.44
N GLY A 509 -28.09 -17.93 15.99
CA GLY A 509 -28.96 -16.85 16.48
C GLY A 509 -28.16 -15.60 16.87
N LEU A 510 -28.85 -14.57 17.35
CA LEU A 510 -28.29 -13.25 17.62
C LEU A 510 -28.36 -12.93 19.13
N ILE A 511 -27.23 -12.56 19.71
CA ILE A 511 -27.11 -12.05 21.08
C ILE A 511 -26.56 -10.62 21.02
N LEU A 512 -27.30 -9.67 21.61
CA LEU A 512 -26.92 -8.26 21.60
C LEU A 512 -26.49 -7.79 22.99
N VAL A 513 -25.34 -7.13 23.08
CA VAL A 513 -24.87 -6.46 24.30
C VAL A 513 -24.92 -4.96 24.09
N THR A 514 -25.76 -4.26 24.84
CA THR A 514 -26.08 -2.85 24.64
C THR A 514 -25.81 -2.03 25.89
N GLY A 515 -25.77 -0.72 25.72
CA GLY A 515 -25.51 0.25 26.77
C GLY A 515 -24.65 1.42 26.29
N PRO A 516 -24.54 2.49 27.10
CA PRO A 516 -23.77 3.67 26.74
C PRO A 516 -22.26 3.36 26.60
N THR A 517 -21.50 4.30 26.05
CA THR A 517 -20.04 4.20 26.00
C THR A 517 -19.47 4.04 27.41
N GLY A 518 -18.52 3.12 27.57
CA GLY A 518 -17.89 2.85 28.87
C GLY A 518 -18.76 2.05 29.85
N SER A 519 -19.84 1.40 29.39
CA SER A 519 -20.65 0.49 30.22
C SER A 519 -20.08 -0.92 30.37
N GLY A 520 -18.93 -1.22 29.74
CA GLY A 520 -18.25 -2.53 29.81
C GLY A 520 -18.65 -3.53 28.71
N LYS A 521 -19.11 -3.09 27.52
CA LYS A 521 -19.70 -3.98 26.49
C LYS A 521 -18.68 -4.95 25.94
N SER A 522 -17.54 -4.41 25.54
CA SER A 522 -16.39 -5.16 25.08
C SER A 522 -15.91 -6.16 26.15
N THR A 523 -15.91 -5.78 27.43
CA THR A 523 -15.54 -6.67 28.55
C THR A 523 -16.51 -7.84 28.71
N THR A 524 -17.82 -7.58 28.66
CA THR A 524 -18.85 -8.62 28.72
C THR A 524 -18.74 -9.56 27.51
N LEU A 525 -18.60 -9.02 26.29
CA LEU A 525 -18.42 -9.82 25.09
C LEU A 525 -17.16 -10.66 25.13
N ALA A 526 -16.01 -10.09 25.53
CA ALA A 526 -14.77 -10.83 25.68
C ALA A 526 -14.95 -12.01 26.66
N SER A 527 -15.61 -11.80 27.80
CA SER A 527 -15.89 -12.89 28.75
C SER A 527 -16.74 -14.00 28.14
N LEU A 528 -17.79 -13.65 27.36
CA LEU A 528 -18.66 -14.63 26.71
C LEU A 528 -17.96 -15.39 25.58
N ILE A 529 -17.18 -14.70 24.75
CA ILE A 529 -16.39 -15.30 23.67
C ILE A 529 -15.31 -16.22 24.25
N ASP A 530 -14.65 -15.84 25.34
CA ASP A 530 -13.67 -16.71 26.01
C ASP A 530 -14.30 -17.95 26.66
N GLN A 531 -15.54 -17.84 27.15
CA GLN A 531 -16.32 -19.02 27.59
C GLN A 531 -16.62 -19.98 26.45
N ILE A 532 -16.94 -19.48 25.25
CA ILE A 532 -17.11 -20.32 24.06
C ILE A 532 -15.78 -20.98 23.70
N ASN A 533 -14.71 -20.18 23.62
CA ASN A 533 -13.36 -20.61 23.26
C ASN A 533 -12.81 -21.73 24.16
N SER A 534 -13.10 -21.67 25.45
CA SER A 534 -12.66 -22.66 26.43
C SER A 534 -13.51 -23.93 26.47
N LYS A 535 -14.75 -23.90 25.93
CA LYS A 535 -15.72 -25.00 26.08
C LYS A 535 -16.07 -25.72 24.78
N ARG A 536 -16.09 -25.02 23.64
CA ARG A 536 -16.53 -25.55 22.34
C ARG A 536 -15.34 -25.82 21.42
N ASN A 537 -15.48 -26.77 20.51
CA ASN A 537 -14.56 -27.00 19.40
C ASN A 537 -15.16 -26.36 18.17
N CYS A 538 -14.87 -25.08 17.95
CA CYS A 538 -15.50 -24.30 16.88
C CYS A 538 -14.57 -23.20 16.37
N LYS A 539 -14.92 -22.58 15.25
CA LYS A 539 -14.24 -21.39 14.74
C LYS A 539 -14.98 -20.12 15.15
N ILE A 540 -14.25 -19.21 15.79
CA ILE A 540 -14.74 -17.91 16.22
C ILE A 540 -14.05 -16.83 15.38
N ILE A 541 -14.83 -15.96 14.75
CA ILE A 541 -14.30 -14.78 14.05
C ILE A 541 -14.79 -13.52 14.75
N THR A 542 -13.88 -12.65 15.18
CA THR A 542 -14.23 -11.32 15.71
C THR A 542 -13.86 -10.23 14.72
N ILE A 543 -14.68 -9.18 14.65
CA ILE A 543 -14.45 -7.99 13.83
C ILE A 543 -14.62 -6.78 14.74
N GLU A 544 -13.56 -6.02 14.96
CA GLU A 544 -13.46 -5.00 16.02
C GLU A 544 -12.80 -3.71 15.52
N ASP A 545 -12.97 -2.61 16.26
CA ASP A 545 -12.43 -1.29 15.92
C ASP A 545 -12.12 -0.45 17.17
N PRO A 546 -10.91 -0.55 17.74
CA PRO A 546 -9.89 -1.59 17.50
C PRO A 546 -10.17 -2.88 18.30
N ILE A 547 -9.31 -3.90 18.16
CA ILE A 547 -9.37 -5.09 19.03
C ILE A 547 -8.98 -4.69 20.47
N GLU A 548 -9.89 -4.92 21.42
CA GLU A 548 -9.68 -4.58 22.84
C GLU A 548 -9.08 -5.75 23.66
N TYR A 549 -9.62 -6.96 23.50
CA TYR A 549 -9.18 -8.16 24.22
C TYR A 549 -8.65 -9.19 23.24
N VAL A 550 -7.51 -9.81 23.55
CA VAL A 550 -6.91 -10.83 22.69
C VAL A 550 -7.29 -12.21 23.20
N HIS A 551 -7.90 -13.01 22.33
CA HIS A 551 -8.28 -14.38 22.61
C HIS A 551 -7.22 -15.33 22.05
N ALA A 552 -6.42 -15.92 22.93
CA ALA A 552 -5.56 -17.03 22.52
C ALA A 552 -6.42 -18.25 22.16
N ASN A 553 -5.97 -19.05 21.20
CA ASN A 553 -6.63 -20.31 20.85
C ASN A 553 -6.66 -21.26 22.06
N GLN A 554 -7.83 -21.79 22.38
CA GLN A 554 -8.00 -22.81 23.42
C GLN A 554 -8.58 -24.09 22.80
N ARG A 555 -9.87 -24.38 23.04
CA ARG A 555 -10.58 -25.46 22.34
C ARG A 555 -11.11 -25.00 20.98
N SER A 556 -11.42 -23.71 20.87
CA SER A 556 -11.77 -23.07 19.61
C SER A 556 -10.55 -22.47 18.92
N ILE A 557 -10.68 -22.28 17.61
CA ILE A 557 -9.81 -21.41 16.82
C ILE A 557 -10.43 -20.02 16.82
N VAL A 558 -9.67 -19.00 17.21
CA VAL A 558 -10.12 -17.61 17.25
C VAL A 558 -9.33 -16.77 16.26
N GLU A 559 -10.03 -16.14 15.31
CA GLU A 559 -9.47 -15.20 14.34
C GLU A 559 -10.07 -13.81 14.59
N GLN A 560 -9.26 -12.86 15.03
CA GLN A 560 -9.71 -11.49 15.29
C GLN A 560 -9.26 -10.58 14.15
N ARG A 561 -10.16 -9.70 13.68
CA ARG A 561 -9.91 -8.78 12.57
C ARG A 561 -10.17 -7.35 13.03
N GLU A 562 -9.14 -6.52 13.00
CA GLU A 562 -9.24 -5.11 13.31
C GLU A 562 -9.59 -4.28 12.06
N LEU A 563 -10.51 -3.33 12.20
CA LEU A 563 -10.77 -2.35 11.15
C LEU A 563 -9.53 -1.53 10.83
N HIS A 564 -9.40 -1.17 9.55
CA HIS A 564 -8.31 -0.41 8.96
C HIS A 564 -6.92 -1.08 8.97
N SER A 565 -6.72 -2.13 9.80
CA SER A 565 -5.55 -3.03 9.74
C SER A 565 -5.85 -4.27 8.90
N ASP A 566 -6.81 -5.11 9.32
CA ASP A 566 -7.03 -6.45 8.76
C ASP A 566 -8.24 -6.51 7.82
N THR A 567 -9.10 -5.50 7.88
CA THR A 567 -10.28 -5.34 7.02
C THR A 567 -10.70 -3.87 6.92
N LEU A 568 -11.38 -3.50 5.83
CA LEU A 568 -11.70 -2.09 5.53
C LEU A 568 -13.04 -1.61 6.11
N SER A 569 -13.99 -2.52 6.33
CA SER A 569 -15.31 -2.21 6.91
C SER A 569 -15.94 -3.43 7.58
N PHE A 570 -16.85 -3.19 8.53
CA PHE A 570 -17.57 -4.25 9.25
C PHE A 570 -18.39 -5.12 8.30
N ALA A 571 -19.21 -4.48 7.45
CA ALA A 571 -20.06 -5.19 6.48
C ALA A 571 -19.25 -6.07 5.51
N SER A 572 -18.11 -5.57 5.01
CA SER A 572 -17.22 -6.35 4.13
C SER A 572 -16.61 -7.54 4.89
N ALA A 573 -16.04 -7.27 6.07
CA ALA A 573 -15.44 -8.30 6.91
C ALA A 573 -16.43 -9.43 7.20
N LEU A 574 -17.67 -9.08 7.56
CA LEU A 574 -18.73 -10.02 7.88
C LEU A 574 -19.19 -10.83 6.67
N LYS A 575 -19.35 -10.18 5.50
CA LYS A 575 -19.69 -10.86 4.24
C LYS A 575 -18.66 -11.93 3.86
N TYR A 576 -17.37 -11.65 4.05
CA TYR A 576 -16.31 -12.61 3.76
C TYR A 576 -16.14 -13.64 4.87
N ALA A 577 -16.42 -13.29 6.13
CA ALA A 577 -16.38 -14.21 7.25
C ALA A 577 -17.27 -15.44 7.00
N LEU A 578 -18.46 -15.27 6.40
CA LEU A 578 -19.35 -16.38 6.04
C LEU A 578 -18.76 -17.42 5.07
N ARG A 579 -17.64 -17.12 4.41
CA ARG A 579 -16.90 -18.05 3.54
C ARG A 579 -15.65 -18.63 4.20
N GLN A 580 -15.42 -18.33 5.47
CA GLN A 580 -14.25 -18.75 6.24
C GLN A 580 -14.58 -19.86 7.23
N ASP A 581 -15.73 -20.52 7.04
CA ASP A 581 -16.25 -21.60 7.90
C ASP A 581 -16.37 -21.21 9.39
N PRO A 582 -16.96 -20.04 9.75
CA PRO A 582 -17.16 -19.68 11.15
C PRO A 582 -18.35 -20.45 11.74
N ASP A 583 -18.28 -20.72 13.04
CA ASP A 583 -19.46 -21.13 13.83
C ASP A 583 -20.01 -19.96 14.65
N VAL A 584 -19.10 -19.12 15.15
CA VAL A 584 -19.41 -17.97 16.01
C VAL A 584 -18.80 -16.73 15.39
N ILE A 585 -19.58 -15.66 15.32
CA ILE A 585 -19.13 -14.37 14.80
C ILE A 585 -19.40 -13.30 15.84
N MET A 586 -18.40 -12.51 16.19
CA MET A 586 -18.57 -11.29 16.98
C MET A 586 -18.30 -10.08 16.09
N VAL A 587 -19.27 -9.18 16.00
CA VAL A 587 -19.16 -7.93 15.25
C VAL A 587 -19.24 -6.80 16.26
N GLY A 588 -18.26 -5.91 16.29
CA GLY A 588 -18.17 -4.80 17.25
C GLY A 588 -19.46 -4.00 17.41
N GLU A 589 -19.60 -2.86 16.72
CA GLU A 589 -20.80 -2.01 16.80
C GLU A 589 -21.59 -2.05 15.49
N MET A 590 -22.89 -2.36 15.56
CA MET A 590 -23.77 -2.31 14.39
C MET A 590 -24.29 -0.88 14.20
N ARG A 591 -23.46 -0.03 13.59
CA ARG A 591 -23.77 1.39 13.38
C ARG A 591 -24.64 1.65 12.15
N ASP A 592 -24.37 0.93 11.07
CA ASP A 592 -24.96 1.15 9.75
C ASP A 592 -25.86 -0.01 9.31
N VAL A 593 -26.68 0.27 8.30
CA VAL A 593 -27.70 -0.64 7.77
C VAL A 593 -27.06 -1.89 7.18
N GLU A 594 -25.92 -1.72 6.53
CA GLU A 594 -25.15 -2.78 5.89
C GLU A 594 -24.64 -3.79 6.91
N THR A 595 -24.10 -3.31 8.03
CA THR A 595 -23.59 -4.16 9.12
C THR A 595 -24.73 -4.86 9.85
N ILE A 596 -25.83 -4.16 10.15
CA ILE A 596 -27.02 -4.78 10.76
C ILE A 596 -27.58 -5.88 9.85
N SER A 597 -27.73 -5.59 8.56
CA SER A 597 -28.25 -6.55 7.59
C SER A 597 -27.37 -7.79 7.49
N ALA A 598 -26.05 -7.60 7.40
CA ALA A 598 -25.11 -8.72 7.32
C ALA A 598 -25.08 -9.57 8.60
N ALA A 599 -25.25 -8.96 9.79
CA ALA A 599 -25.33 -9.68 11.07
C ALA A 599 -26.62 -10.51 11.18
N LEU A 600 -27.76 -9.95 10.76
CA LEU A 600 -29.02 -10.68 10.70
C LEU A 600 -28.94 -11.87 9.74
N THR A 601 -28.37 -11.67 8.54
CA THR A 601 -28.14 -12.76 7.58
C THR A 601 -27.21 -13.83 8.14
N ALA A 602 -26.12 -13.45 8.81
CA ALA A 602 -25.22 -14.41 9.46
C ALA A 602 -25.95 -15.26 10.50
N ALA A 603 -26.75 -14.63 11.36
CA ALA A 603 -27.51 -15.32 12.40
C ALA A 603 -28.60 -16.24 11.83
N GLU A 604 -29.20 -15.86 10.70
CA GLU A 604 -30.20 -16.66 9.98
C GLU A 604 -29.58 -17.87 9.25
N THR A 605 -28.34 -17.72 8.77
CA THR A 605 -27.62 -18.74 7.98
C THR A 605 -26.85 -19.77 8.82
N GLY A 606 -27.18 -19.88 10.11
CA GLY A 606 -26.65 -20.96 10.96
C GLY A 606 -25.52 -20.58 11.90
N HIS A 607 -25.21 -19.28 12.05
CA HIS A 607 -24.11 -18.80 12.89
C HIS A 607 -24.63 -18.23 14.21
N LEU A 608 -23.85 -18.39 15.29
CA LEU A 608 -24.10 -17.67 16.53
C LEU A 608 -23.41 -16.30 16.46
N VAL A 609 -24.20 -15.23 16.41
CA VAL A 609 -23.72 -13.87 16.21
C VAL A 609 -23.82 -13.06 17.50
N PHE A 610 -22.73 -12.40 17.87
CA PHE A 610 -22.67 -11.41 18.94
C PHE A 610 -22.46 -10.03 18.35
N ALA A 611 -23.18 -9.03 18.87
CA ALA A 611 -22.98 -7.66 18.45
C ALA A 611 -23.31 -6.62 19.53
N THR A 612 -22.82 -5.39 19.34
CA THR A 612 -23.18 -4.25 20.19
C THR A 612 -23.99 -3.18 19.48
N ILE A 613 -24.86 -2.51 20.25
CA ILE A 613 -25.61 -1.32 19.85
C ILE A 613 -25.63 -0.33 21.03
N HIS A 614 -25.61 0.97 20.74
CA HIS A 614 -25.68 2.04 21.73
C HIS A 614 -27.12 2.43 22.09
N THR A 615 -27.81 1.53 22.77
CA THR A 615 -29.17 1.71 23.31
C THR A 615 -29.19 1.44 24.81
N ASN A 616 -30.22 1.91 25.51
CA ASN A 616 -30.29 1.84 26.97
C ASN A 616 -31.19 0.73 27.50
N SER A 617 -32.02 0.12 26.63
CA SER A 617 -32.93 -0.96 27.00
C SER A 617 -33.14 -1.93 25.82
N ALA A 618 -33.65 -3.12 26.11
CA ALA A 618 -33.96 -4.14 25.14
C ALA A 618 -35.07 -3.70 24.15
N PRO A 619 -36.20 -3.10 24.59
CA PRO A 619 -37.20 -2.54 23.67
C PRO A 619 -36.60 -1.50 22.71
N GLN A 620 -35.80 -0.56 23.24
CA GLN A 620 -35.17 0.48 22.42
C GLN A 620 -34.18 -0.11 21.41
N THR A 621 -33.53 -1.23 21.74
CA THR A 621 -32.63 -1.95 20.84
C THR A 621 -33.38 -2.51 19.63
N VAL A 622 -34.55 -3.10 19.86
CA VAL A 622 -35.43 -3.59 18.77
C VAL A 622 -35.83 -2.43 17.85
N ASP A 623 -36.32 -1.32 18.43
CA ASP A 623 -36.73 -0.15 17.66
C ASP A 623 -35.56 0.41 16.85
N ARG A 624 -34.38 0.56 17.45
CA ARG A 624 -33.18 1.08 16.78
C ARG A 624 -32.77 0.24 15.57
N ILE A 625 -32.82 -1.08 15.68
CA ILE A 625 -32.51 -1.99 14.56
C ILE A 625 -33.50 -1.77 13.43
N VAL A 626 -34.79 -1.76 13.73
CA VAL A 626 -35.85 -1.66 12.73
C VAL A 626 -35.86 -0.27 12.06
N ASP A 627 -35.74 0.78 12.85
CA ASP A 627 -35.80 2.18 12.39
C ASP A 627 -34.56 2.60 11.59
N SER A 628 -33.48 1.81 11.62
CA SER A 628 -32.33 2.02 10.75
C SER A 628 -32.66 1.75 9.27
N PHE A 629 -33.73 0.99 8.99
CA PHE A 629 -34.12 0.62 7.62
C PHE A 629 -35.27 1.51 7.09
N PRO A 630 -35.32 1.73 5.76
CA PRO A 630 -36.45 2.40 5.11
C PRO A 630 -37.80 1.72 5.44
N SER A 631 -38.87 2.50 5.56
CA SER A 631 -40.19 2.02 6.02
C SER A 631 -40.74 0.80 5.27
N HIS A 632 -40.41 0.66 3.98
CA HIS A 632 -40.85 -0.49 3.16
C HIS A 632 -40.13 -1.81 3.52
N GLN A 633 -38.95 -1.76 4.15
CA GLN A 633 -38.18 -2.94 4.59
C GLN A 633 -38.39 -3.29 6.06
N GLN A 634 -38.89 -2.36 6.88
CA GLN A 634 -39.03 -2.55 8.33
C GLN A 634 -39.83 -3.79 8.72
N ASN A 635 -40.90 -4.12 7.97
CA ASN A 635 -41.67 -5.34 8.21
C ASN A 635 -40.81 -6.60 8.03
N GLN A 636 -40.00 -6.66 6.96
CA GLN A 636 -39.10 -7.78 6.70
C GLN A 636 -38.05 -7.90 7.80
N ILE A 637 -37.45 -6.78 8.22
CA ILE A 637 -36.43 -6.75 9.29
C ILE A 637 -37.02 -7.19 10.63
N ARG A 638 -38.27 -6.81 10.96
CA ARG A 638 -38.97 -7.34 12.15
C ARG A 638 -39.12 -8.84 12.11
N GLN A 639 -39.53 -9.41 10.97
CA GLN A 639 -39.66 -10.87 10.83
C GLN A 639 -38.31 -11.57 11.00
N GLN A 640 -37.25 -11.04 10.37
CA GLN A 640 -35.90 -11.60 10.43
C GLN A 640 -35.30 -11.48 11.84
N LEU A 641 -35.40 -10.31 12.48
CA LEU A 641 -34.93 -10.13 13.86
C LEU A 641 -35.66 -11.09 14.81
N ALA A 642 -36.96 -11.23 14.69
CA ALA A 642 -37.75 -12.13 15.53
C ALA A 642 -37.41 -13.61 15.32
N SER A 643 -36.91 -14.02 14.16
CA SER A 643 -36.53 -15.41 13.91
C SER A 643 -35.14 -15.76 14.47
N VAL A 644 -34.24 -14.78 14.56
CA VAL A 644 -32.85 -15.01 14.98
C VAL A 644 -32.54 -14.58 16.41
N ILE A 645 -33.30 -13.67 17.02
CA ILE A 645 -32.98 -13.12 18.33
C ILE A 645 -33.00 -14.19 19.44
N LEU A 646 -31.88 -14.33 20.16
CA LEU A 646 -31.73 -15.18 21.34
C LEU A 646 -31.81 -14.39 22.63
N GLY A 647 -31.23 -13.20 22.66
CA GLY A 647 -31.33 -12.31 23.81
C GLY A 647 -30.71 -10.94 23.60
N ILE A 648 -31.15 -9.97 24.40
CA ILE A 648 -30.61 -8.62 24.47
C ILE A 648 -30.23 -8.33 25.93
N VAL A 649 -29.00 -7.84 26.12
CA VAL A 649 -28.41 -7.51 27.42
C VAL A 649 -28.07 -6.03 27.44
N SER A 650 -28.85 -5.22 28.16
CA SER A 650 -28.55 -3.80 28.34
C SER A 650 -27.82 -3.61 29.67
N GLN A 651 -26.68 -2.92 29.67
CA GLN A 651 -25.85 -2.83 30.89
C GLN A 651 -25.49 -1.40 31.30
N ARG A 652 -25.29 -1.23 32.62
CA ARG A 652 -24.81 0.00 33.27
C ARG A 652 -23.75 -0.34 34.31
N LEU A 653 -22.78 0.56 34.51
CA LEU A 653 -21.78 0.42 35.58
C LEU A 653 -22.08 1.39 36.71
N LEU A 654 -22.17 0.87 37.94
CA LEU A 654 -22.34 1.63 39.17
C LEU A 654 -21.06 1.56 40.03
N PRO A 655 -20.69 2.63 40.75
CA PRO A 655 -19.55 2.57 41.66
C PRO A 655 -19.82 1.62 42.83
N LYS A 656 -18.81 0.82 43.19
CA LYS A 656 -18.88 -0.06 44.37
C LYS A 656 -18.70 0.74 45.66
N ILE A 657 -19.32 0.27 46.75
CA ILE A 657 -19.19 0.89 48.08
C ILE A 657 -17.75 0.82 48.59
N ASP A 658 -17.03 -0.26 48.30
CA ASP A 658 -15.65 -0.51 48.76
C ASP A 658 -14.59 0.35 48.02
N GLY A 659 -14.99 1.13 47.02
CA GLY A 659 -14.08 1.93 46.20
C GLY A 659 -13.18 1.11 45.28
N SER A 660 -13.33 -0.22 45.21
CA SER A 660 -12.48 -1.12 44.44
C SER A 660 -12.74 -1.06 42.93
N GLY A 661 -13.75 -0.29 42.49
CA GLY A 661 -14.11 -0.15 41.08
C GLY A 661 -15.61 -0.01 40.88
N ARG A 662 -16.12 -0.65 39.82
CA ARG A 662 -17.53 -0.57 39.39
C ARG A 662 -18.17 -1.97 39.30
N ALA A 663 -19.46 -2.05 39.56
CA ALA A 663 -20.30 -3.24 39.40
C ALA A 663 -21.26 -3.05 38.23
N ALA A 664 -21.48 -4.11 37.44
CA ALA A 664 -22.39 -4.09 36.31
C ALA A 664 -23.81 -4.47 36.73
N ALA A 665 -24.78 -3.62 36.39
CA ALA A 665 -26.20 -3.93 36.41
C ALA A 665 -26.67 -4.29 35.00
N PHE A 666 -27.53 -5.29 34.89
CA PHE A 666 -27.99 -5.85 33.63
C PHE A 666 -29.53 -5.82 33.53
N GLU A 667 -30.04 -5.41 32.39
CA GLU A 667 -31.36 -5.77 31.90
C GLU A 667 -31.20 -6.92 30.90
N ILE A 668 -31.97 -7.99 31.05
CA ILE A 668 -31.90 -9.16 30.17
C ILE A 668 -33.29 -9.47 29.64
N MET A 669 -33.40 -9.48 28.31
CA MET A 669 -34.55 -9.99 27.58
C MET A 669 -34.13 -11.23 26.80
N ILE A 670 -34.86 -12.34 26.97
CA ILE A 670 -34.63 -13.58 26.23
C ILE A 670 -35.61 -13.67 25.07
N GLY A 671 -35.15 -14.14 23.90
CA GLY A 671 -35.94 -14.30 22.68
C GLY A 671 -36.94 -15.47 22.75
N THR A 672 -37.84 -15.46 23.72
CA THR A 672 -38.89 -16.47 23.87
C THR A 672 -39.99 -16.28 22.81
N PRO A 673 -40.83 -17.30 22.51
CA PRO A 673 -41.90 -17.15 21.52
C PRO A 673 -42.82 -15.94 21.74
N PRO A 674 -43.21 -15.55 22.98
CA PRO A 674 -43.93 -14.31 23.23
C PRO A 674 -43.17 -13.04 22.79
N VAL A 675 -41.87 -12.94 23.14
CA VAL A 675 -41.01 -11.81 22.73
C VAL A 675 -40.90 -11.74 21.21
N GLN A 676 -40.66 -12.87 20.56
CA GLN A 676 -40.58 -12.95 19.10
C GLN A 676 -41.89 -12.54 18.42
N SER A 677 -43.05 -12.90 18.99
CA SER A 677 -44.36 -12.47 18.46
C SER A 677 -44.54 -10.95 18.53
N LEU A 678 -44.20 -10.35 19.67
CA LEU A 678 -44.29 -8.90 19.85
C LEU A 678 -43.36 -8.14 18.88
N ILE A 679 -42.16 -8.68 18.61
CA ILE A 679 -41.25 -8.11 17.61
C ILE A 679 -41.87 -8.21 16.20
N ARG A 680 -42.43 -9.37 15.82
CA ARG A 680 -43.11 -9.54 14.51
C ARG A 680 -44.28 -8.59 14.32
N GLU A 681 -45.03 -8.35 15.38
CA GLU A 681 -46.21 -7.46 15.39
C GLU A 681 -45.86 -5.97 15.53
N GLY A 682 -44.58 -5.62 15.74
CA GLY A 682 -44.15 -4.23 15.94
C GLY A 682 -44.62 -3.62 17.26
N LYS A 683 -44.84 -4.44 18.29
CA LYS A 683 -45.30 -4.04 19.62
C LYS A 683 -44.16 -3.98 20.64
N SER A 684 -43.03 -3.39 20.25
CA SER A 684 -41.82 -3.28 21.07
C SER A 684 -42.06 -2.63 22.44
N HIS A 685 -42.95 -1.64 22.52
CA HIS A 685 -43.36 -1.00 23.79
C HIS A 685 -43.93 -1.97 24.84
N GLN A 686 -44.46 -3.13 24.44
CA GLN A 686 -44.99 -4.15 25.37
C GLN A 686 -43.90 -5.09 25.90
N LEU A 687 -42.70 -5.08 25.31
CA LEU A 687 -41.59 -5.93 25.73
C LEU A 687 -41.16 -5.65 27.17
N GLN A 688 -41.28 -4.41 27.64
CA GLN A 688 -40.94 -4.04 29.03
C GLN A 688 -41.75 -4.86 30.04
N SER A 689 -43.07 -4.94 29.87
CA SER A 689 -43.95 -5.73 30.75
C SER A 689 -43.66 -7.23 30.67
N VAL A 690 -43.22 -7.72 29.50
CA VAL A 690 -42.79 -9.12 29.37
C VAL A 690 -41.53 -9.38 30.19
N ILE A 691 -40.54 -8.49 30.13
CA ILE A 691 -39.29 -8.62 30.92
C ILE A 691 -39.61 -8.62 32.41
N GLU A 692 -40.52 -7.74 32.87
CA GLU A 692 -40.95 -7.65 34.28
C GLU A 692 -41.60 -8.94 34.81
N THR A 693 -42.43 -9.58 33.98
CA THR A 693 -43.23 -10.74 34.39
C THR A 693 -42.54 -12.09 34.15
N SER A 694 -41.52 -12.14 33.28
CA SER A 694 -40.87 -13.38 32.82
C SER A 694 -39.59 -13.75 33.59
N TYR A 695 -39.56 -13.47 34.89
CA TYR A 695 -38.38 -13.76 35.73
C TYR A 695 -37.97 -15.25 35.72
N LYS A 696 -38.94 -16.15 35.61
CA LYS A 696 -38.71 -17.61 35.53
C LYS A 696 -37.91 -18.03 34.30
N ASP A 697 -37.97 -17.24 33.22
CA ASP A 697 -37.22 -17.46 31.99
C ASP A 697 -35.82 -16.82 32.04
N GLY A 698 -35.42 -16.29 33.20
CA GLY A 698 -34.14 -15.61 33.41
C GLY A 698 -34.12 -14.14 33.00
N MET A 699 -35.27 -13.56 32.63
CA MET A 699 -35.37 -12.14 32.33
C MET A 699 -35.25 -11.30 33.61
N ILE A 700 -34.59 -10.15 33.50
CA ILE A 700 -34.42 -9.22 34.62
C ILE A 700 -34.50 -7.79 34.09
N THR A 701 -35.21 -6.92 34.79
CA THR A 701 -35.20 -5.49 34.47
C THR A 701 -33.94 -4.83 35.00
N LEU A 702 -33.53 -3.71 34.41
CA LEU A 702 -32.37 -2.96 34.90
C LEU A 702 -32.57 -2.56 36.37
N GLU A 703 -33.79 -2.13 36.72
CA GLU A 703 -34.17 -1.73 38.07
C GLU A 703 -33.98 -2.89 39.04
N LYS A 704 -34.43 -4.09 38.69
CA LYS A 704 -34.31 -5.25 39.58
C LYS A 704 -32.87 -5.67 39.76
N SER A 705 -32.04 -5.57 38.72
CA SER A 705 -30.60 -5.85 38.83
C SER A 705 -29.91 -4.86 39.77
N MET A 706 -30.23 -3.57 39.69
CA MET A 706 -29.69 -2.56 40.62
C MET A 706 -30.16 -2.77 42.06
N GLU A 707 -31.42 -3.15 42.28
CA GLU A 707 -31.92 -3.54 43.61
C GLU A 707 -31.11 -4.71 44.19
N ASN A 708 -30.90 -5.76 43.40
CA ASN A 708 -30.15 -6.93 43.84
C ASN A 708 -28.71 -6.57 44.24
N LEU A 709 -28.03 -5.68 43.49
CA LEU A 709 -26.70 -5.18 43.84
C LEU A 709 -26.68 -4.36 45.14
N TYR A 710 -27.73 -3.57 45.39
CA TYR A 710 -27.88 -2.81 46.62
C TYR A 710 -28.10 -3.73 47.83
N HIS A 711 -29.04 -4.68 47.73
CA HIS A 711 -29.32 -5.66 48.79
C HIS A 711 -28.11 -6.57 49.08
N ALA A 712 -27.30 -6.87 48.07
CA ALA A 712 -26.03 -7.59 48.23
C ALA A 712 -24.90 -6.74 48.86
N GLY A 713 -25.15 -5.46 49.16
CA GLY A 713 -24.15 -4.55 49.76
C GLY A 713 -23.02 -4.16 48.80
N VAL A 714 -23.21 -4.29 47.49
CA VAL A 714 -22.17 -4.00 46.49
C VAL A 714 -22.17 -2.52 46.11
N VAL A 715 -23.36 -1.91 45.97
CA VAL A 715 -23.53 -0.51 45.53
C VAL A 715 -24.36 0.29 46.53
N SER A 716 -24.14 1.60 46.62
CA SER A 716 -24.86 2.46 47.55
C SER A 716 -26.28 2.80 47.06
N LEU A 717 -27.18 3.09 48.00
CA LEU A 717 -28.54 3.56 47.68
C LEU A 717 -28.53 4.81 46.79
N GLU A 718 -27.59 5.73 47.03
CA GLU A 718 -27.41 6.94 46.23
C GLU A 718 -27.06 6.61 44.78
N SER A 719 -26.15 5.65 44.57
CA SER A 719 -25.74 5.20 43.23
C SER A 719 -26.92 4.62 42.45
N THR A 720 -27.79 3.87 43.12
CA THR A 720 -29.02 3.33 42.53
C THR A 720 -30.02 4.45 42.19
N ARG A 721 -30.14 5.47 43.05
CA ARG A 721 -31.08 6.59 42.87
C ARG A 721 -30.76 7.51 41.70
N VAL A 722 -29.50 7.57 41.25
CA VAL A 722 -29.11 8.30 40.03
C VAL A 722 -29.89 7.81 38.82
N TYR A 723 -30.16 6.51 38.75
CA TYR A 723 -30.89 5.88 37.65
C TYR A 723 -32.37 5.63 37.98
N ARG A 724 -32.73 5.59 39.27
CA ARG A 724 -34.11 5.43 39.75
C ARG A 724 -34.43 6.42 40.88
N PRO A 725 -34.81 7.67 40.56
CA PRO A 725 -35.07 8.71 41.55
C PRO A 725 -36.19 8.37 42.54
N ASP A 726 -37.14 7.54 42.09
CA ASP A 726 -38.33 7.07 42.82
C ASP A 726 -38.06 5.82 43.69
N TYR A 727 -36.83 5.29 43.71
CA TYR A 727 -36.51 4.11 44.52
C TYR A 727 -36.66 4.39 46.02
N GLN A 728 -37.67 3.75 46.61
CA GLN A 728 -37.86 3.66 48.05
C GLN A 728 -37.35 2.30 48.53
N VAL A 729 -36.60 2.30 49.63
CA VAL A 729 -36.13 1.06 50.26
C VAL A 729 -37.37 0.29 50.74
N THR A 730 -37.77 -0.73 50.00
CA THR A 730 -38.72 -1.73 50.48
C THR A 730 -38.03 -2.49 51.61
N ARG A 731 -38.48 -2.29 52.85
CA ARG A 731 -38.12 -3.17 53.95
C ARG A 731 -38.59 -4.57 53.57
N GLU A 732 -37.69 -5.54 53.54
CA GLU A 732 -38.00 -6.95 53.32
C GLU A 732 -39.11 -7.40 54.29
N PHE A 733 -40.05 -8.19 53.78
CA PHE A 733 -41.03 -8.93 54.57
C PHE A 733 -40.43 -10.23 55.10
#